data_AF-A0A2V8UW52-F1
#
_entry.id   AF-A0A2V8UW52-F1
#
_cell.length_a   1.000
_cell.length_b   1.000
_cell.length_c   1.000
_cell.angle_alpha   90.00
_cell.angle_beta   90.00
_cell.angle_gamma   90.00
#
_symmetry.space_group_name_H-M   'P 1'
#
loop_
_entity.id
_entity.type
_entity.pdbx_description
1 polymer ?
#
loop_
_entity_poly.entity_id
_entity_poly.type
_entity_poly.pdbx_seq_one_letter_code
_entity_poly.pdbx_strand_id
1 'polypeptide(L)'
;MCISRTGTRQRFQIAPPGVRAAIKERQELILKKNTMRVEEIWIQQVVRIQLTLLLSFLGCVAAAAQVVITPATPAVVNAGATFQFTANVPVTWSMAPGSLGTIDASSGLYTAPPSVTAKQSYGSCQVLPNNHVFNTRIDNLPVHASSAAWLAVAKTGSINYLASFPLNHVDASTPVQNMVFGYTPLNNGPFQIPAYPNVRIESGWFIPPFAGYDRHLFAIDTGNCTFQEMYNLYDAGVNPQCPTCTSASGVRYPSSSYDLPVNLATDAASLYLMPLSLHLQELQQAVAAGGAINHALRVTMPAGWISNSFIWPAMAVSGGGGPIPYGARFRLKSAFNISTFSPTAQVLLKQLQQYGVILADIGYQWQINIDYEKFPPSVLSAFKEVAAAVTPAQLEAVDESSLMLSPTSGDTKVGAETVVATAVTGGLTTQSRVVLTGVTIGAPAAQKYVQVGAPSQQFTTWVHGSSNTGVTWSMNPAVGTLTPGGSYTPPASLAAVTTTTVTATSNADSTVQAEINLTVFPGGTIRIINGSTTPYTDTQGNVWAASSGDDGGWIYNNGGPYATIPDANLYNTDYFSENDMRFDFTVSNGNYLITAKFAFTEAGGAGYDVNGLEVQGQMLYPNVDVYVVAGGRNQPYDYKLPATVTNNQLSFVIRRVGGHHAFVSALQIAPVTGTSTGPPATPLTLTATPH
;
A
#
# COMPACT_ATOMS: atom_id res chain seq x y z
N MET A 1 -75.46 92.54 -10.50
CA MET A 1 -75.76 93.24 -11.77
C MET A 1 -75.97 92.16 -12.83
N CYS A 2 -77.18 92.08 -13.41
CA CYS A 2 -77.54 91.52 -14.74
C CYS A 2 -76.94 90.16 -15.20
N ILE A 3 -77.60 89.15 -15.80
CA ILE A 3 -78.84 88.94 -16.59
C ILE A 3 -78.81 87.39 -16.81
N SER A 4 -79.84 86.60 -16.44
CA SER A 4 -81.03 86.18 -17.20
C SER A 4 -80.88 85.02 -18.20
N ARG A 5 -81.76 84.01 -18.01
CA ARG A 5 -82.56 83.22 -18.99
C ARG A 5 -81.81 82.23 -19.90
N THR A 6 -82.31 81.05 -20.30
CA THR A 6 -83.60 80.34 -20.22
C THR A 6 -83.33 78.87 -20.63
N GLY A 7 -84.14 77.91 -20.16
CA GLY A 7 -83.78 76.48 -20.18
C GLY A 7 -84.22 75.64 -21.39
N THR A 8 -84.05 74.31 -21.25
CA THR A 8 -84.77 73.25 -21.97
C THR A 8 -84.54 71.89 -21.29
N ARG A 9 -85.56 71.04 -21.21
CA ARG A 9 -85.49 69.63 -20.72
C ARG A 9 -84.85 68.74 -21.79
N GLN A 10 -83.97 67.81 -21.41
CA GLN A 10 -83.76 66.54 -22.13
C GLN A 10 -83.26 65.40 -21.21
N ARG A 11 -83.59 64.18 -21.60
CA ARG A 11 -83.62 62.92 -20.84
C ARG A 11 -82.22 62.39 -20.43
N PHE A 12 -82.19 61.67 -19.31
CA PHE A 12 -81.05 60.88 -18.83
C PHE A 12 -80.60 59.83 -19.85
N GLN A 13 -79.33 59.86 -20.20
CA GLN A 13 -78.65 58.85 -21.02
C GLN A 13 -78.10 57.71 -20.15
N ILE A 14 -78.27 56.49 -20.65
CA ILE A 14 -77.88 55.21 -20.08
C ILE A 14 -76.35 55.03 -20.20
N ALA A 15 -75.69 54.53 -19.15
CA ALA A 15 -74.24 54.29 -19.12
C ALA A 15 -73.81 53.12 -20.04
N PRO A 16 -72.62 53.15 -20.67
CA PRO A 16 -72.23 52.21 -21.73
C PRO A 16 -71.86 50.79 -21.23
N PRO A 17 -71.92 49.76 -22.09
CA PRO A 17 -71.79 48.34 -21.71
C PRO A 17 -70.45 47.92 -21.08
N GLY A 18 -69.36 48.68 -21.28
CA GLY A 18 -68.01 48.33 -20.79
C GLY A 18 -67.77 48.55 -19.29
N VAL A 19 -68.55 49.41 -18.63
CA VAL A 19 -68.30 49.77 -17.21
C VAL A 19 -68.88 48.72 -16.25
N ARG A 20 -69.95 48.01 -16.64
CA ARG A 20 -70.51 46.91 -15.82
C ARG A 20 -69.63 45.66 -15.82
N ALA A 21 -68.93 45.38 -16.91
CA ALA A 21 -67.97 44.26 -16.98
C ALA A 21 -66.77 44.50 -16.05
N ALA A 22 -66.17 45.69 -16.08
CA ALA A 22 -65.02 46.04 -15.25
C ALA A 22 -65.34 46.08 -13.73
N ILE A 23 -66.56 46.46 -13.34
CA ILE A 23 -66.99 46.42 -11.92
C ILE A 23 -67.21 44.98 -11.46
N LYS A 24 -67.81 44.13 -12.30
CA LYS A 24 -68.04 42.71 -11.99
C LYS A 24 -66.71 41.94 -11.89
N GLU A 25 -65.78 42.21 -12.79
CA GLU A 25 -64.44 41.62 -12.80
C GLU A 25 -63.61 42.06 -11.59
N ARG A 26 -63.69 43.34 -11.18
CA ARG A 26 -63.07 43.81 -9.91
C ARG A 26 -63.69 43.16 -8.68
N GLN A 27 -65.01 42.97 -8.65
CA GLN A 27 -65.68 42.33 -7.52
C GLN A 27 -65.33 40.83 -7.42
N GLU A 28 -65.25 40.13 -8.56
CA GLU A 28 -64.79 38.73 -8.60
C GLU A 28 -63.31 38.59 -8.23
N LEU A 29 -62.45 39.56 -8.62
CA LEU A 29 -61.04 39.57 -8.22
C LEU A 29 -60.88 39.82 -6.72
N ILE A 30 -61.68 40.72 -6.13
CA ILE A 30 -61.69 41.00 -4.68
C ILE A 30 -62.23 39.80 -3.90
N LEU A 31 -63.28 39.13 -4.40
CA LEU A 31 -63.77 37.88 -3.81
C LEU A 31 -62.67 36.81 -3.86
N LYS A 32 -62.08 36.52 -5.03
CA LYS A 32 -60.97 35.55 -5.14
C LYS A 32 -59.80 35.87 -4.22
N LYS A 33 -59.41 37.14 -4.10
CA LYS A 33 -58.30 37.57 -3.24
C LYS A 33 -58.64 37.39 -1.75
N ASN A 34 -59.89 37.63 -1.37
CA ASN A 34 -60.36 37.38 0.00
C ASN A 34 -60.52 35.87 0.28
N THR A 35 -60.98 35.06 -0.68
CA THR A 35 -61.07 33.60 -0.53
C THR A 35 -59.68 32.97 -0.41
N MET A 36 -58.70 33.39 -1.23
CA MET A 36 -57.31 32.93 -1.10
C MET A 36 -56.68 33.35 0.23
N ARG A 37 -56.96 34.56 0.74
CA ARG A 37 -56.49 34.99 2.07
C ARG A 37 -57.11 34.17 3.20
N VAL A 38 -58.37 33.80 3.08
CA VAL A 38 -59.06 32.96 4.07
C VAL A 38 -58.51 31.54 4.02
N GLU A 39 -58.26 30.97 2.84
CA GLU A 39 -57.60 29.66 2.69
C GLU A 39 -56.15 29.66 3.18
N GLU A 40 -55.36 30.72 2.92
CA GLU A 40 -54.00 30.85 3.49
C GLU A 40 -54.02 30.95 5.01
N ILE A 41 -54.98 31.69 5.60
CA ILE A 41 -55.14 31.79 7.05
C ILE A 41 -55.63 30.45 7.63
N TRP A 42 -56.50 29.73 6.91
CA TRP A 42 -56.97 28.40 7.31
C TRP A 42 -55.85 27.36 7.22
N ILE A 43 -55.04 27.37 6.17
CA ILE A 43 -53.86 26.51 6.01
C ILE A 43 -52.80 26.86 7.07
N GLN A 44 -52.54 28.14 7.34
CA GLN A 44 -51.62 28.56 8.42
C GLN A 44 -52.13 28.15 9.80
N GLN A 45 -53.45 28.21 10.07
CA GLN A 45 -54.05 27.76 11.32
C GLN A 45 -54.08 26.24 11.44
N VAL A 46 -54.40 25.50 10.36
CA VAL A 46 -54.38 24.04 10.35
C VAL A 46 -52.95 23.52 10.45
N VAL A 47 -51.97 24.13 9.77
CA VAL A 47 -50.56 23.81 9.92
C VAL A 47 -50.08 24.17 11.32
N ARG A 48 -50.47 25.31 11.91
CA ARG A 48 -50.15 25.61 13.32
C ARG A 48 -50.81 24.63 14.28
N ILE A 49 -52.06 24.24 14.08
CA ILE A 49 -52.77 23.29 14.95
C ILE A 49 -52.20 21.88 14.78
N GLN A 50 -51.86 21.46 13.56
CA GLN A 50 -51.18 20.20 13.27
C GLN A 50 -49.76 20.19 13.86
N LEU A 51 -48.99 21.27 13.72
CA LEU A 51 -47.65 21.39 14.30
C LEU A 51 -47.71 21.50 15.84
N THR A 52 -48.73 22.16 16.40
CA THR A 52 -48.93 22.24 17.86
C THR A 52 -49.47 20.93 18.42
N LEU A 53 -50.29 20.16 17.69
CA LEU A 53 -50.67 18.79 18.05
C LEU A 53 -49.50 17.81 17.89
N LEU A 54 -48.67 17.95 16.86
CA LEU A 54 -47.44 17.15 16.69
C LEU A 54 -46.44 17.46 17.82
N LEU A 55 -46.28 18.74 18.21
CA LEU A 55 -45.43 19.14 19.33
C LEU A 55 -46.03 18.82 20.71
N SER A 56 -47.35 18.75 20.88
CA SER A 56 -47.98 18.35 22.15
C SER A 56 -48.14 16.84 22.31
N PHE A 57 -48.11 16.06 21.22
CA PHE A 57 -47.88 14.60 21.29
C PHE A 57 -46.39 14.22 21.41
N LEU A 58 -45.45 15.11 21.08
CA LEU A 58 -44.03 14.95 21.43
C LEU A 58 -43.72 15.32 22.90
N GLY A 59 -44.68 15.89 23.63
CA GLY A 59 -44.48 16.42 24.99
C GLY A 59 -44.60 15.41 26.13
N CYS A 60 -44.90 14.12 25.88
CA CYS A 60 -45.07 13.15 26.96
C CYS A 60 -44.78 11.69 26.61
N VAL A 61 -43.93 11.45 25.59
CA VAL A 61 -43.13 10.22 25.61
C VAL A 61 -41.88 10.63 26.36
N ALA A 62 -41.71 10.15 27.59
CA ALA A 62 -40.39 10.19 28.20
C ALA A 62 -39.45 9.52 27.20
N ALA A 63 -38.64 10.31 26.48
CA ALA A 63 -37.56 9.76 25.69
C ALA A 63 -36.75 8.95 26.69
N ALA A 64 -36.89 7.62 26.65
CA ALA A 64 -36.18 6.75 27.56
C ALA A 64 -34.71 7.16 27.44
N ALA A 65 -34.14 7.67 28.53
CA ALA A 65 -32.85 8.33 28.49
C ALA A 65 -31.86 7.39 27.80
N GLN A 66 -31.39 7.79 26.62
CA GLN A 66 -30.53 6.94 25.82
C GLN A 66 -29.26 6.64 26.63
N VAL A 67 -28.88 5.37 26.71
CA VAL A 67 -27.61 4.99 27.31
C VAL A 67 -26.49 5.44 26.37
N VAL A 68 -25.56 6.23 26.89
CA VAL A 68 -24.41 6.77 26.15
C VAL A 68 -23.14 6.29 26.83
N ILE A 69 -22.31 5.55 26.10
CA ILE A 69 -20.97 5.15 26.52
C ILE A 69 -20.00 6.28 26.21
N THR A 70 -19.09 6.58 27.15
CA THR A 70 -18.01 7.56 27.00
C THR A 70 -16.65 6.89 27.20
N PRO A 71 -15.68 7.15 26.30
CA PRO A 71 -15.82 7.95 25.06
C PRO A 71 -16.58 7.20 23.96
N ALA A 72 -17.18 7.96 23.04
CA ALA A 72 -17.90 7.42 21.89
C ALA A 72 -16.97 6.74 20.85
N THR A 73 -15.72 7.17 20.80
CA THR A 73 -14.65 6.55 20.00
C THR A 73 -13.49 6.24 20.93
N PRO A 74 -13.40 5.00 21.45
CA PRO A 74 -12.32 4.60 22.34
C PRO A 74 -10.96 4.70 21.67
N ALA A 75 -9.93 4.96 22.47
CA ALA A 75 -8.56 4.86 22.00
C ALA A 75 -8.25 3.40 21.63
N VAL A 76 -7.27 3.23 20.75
CA VAL A 76 -6.71 1.91 20.42
C VAL A 76 -6.13 1.27 21.68
N VAL A 77 -6.41 -0.01 21.90
CA VAL A 77 -5.96 -0.75 23.09
C VAL A 77 -4.94 -1.81 22.68
N ASN A 78 -3.73 -1.71 23.24
CA ASN A 78 -2.66 -2.67 23.04
C ASN A 78 -2.94 -3.98 23.81
N ALA A 79 -2.28 -5.06 23.39
CA ALA A 79 -2.32 -6.32 24.12
C ALA A 79 -1.93 -6.13 25.60
N GLY A 80 -2.74 -6.69 26.51
CA GLY A 80 -2.57 -6.61 27.96
C GLY A 80 -2.90 -5.26 28.60
N ALA A 81 -3.27 -4.23 27.83
CA ALA A 81 -3.63 -2.92 28.35
C ALA A 81 -5.09 -2.87 28.85
N THR A 82 -5.39 -1.86 29.67
CA THR A 82 -6.74 -1.59 30.15
C THR A 82 -7.28 -0.27 29.62
N PHE A 83 -8.61 -0.15 29.57
CA PHE A 83 -9.29 1.07 29.15
C PHE A 83 -10.57 1.29 29.95
N GLN A 84 -10.80 2.51 30.45
CA GLN A 84 -11.93 2.80 31.31
C GLN A 84 -13.11 3.34 30.50
N PHE A 85 -14.23 2.63 30.52
CA PHE A 85 -15.50 3.11 29.98
C PHE A 85 -16.35 3.73 31.08
N THR A 86 -17.13 4.74 30.72
CA THR A 86 -18.16 5.30 31.60
C THR A 86 -19.49 5.41 30.84
N ALA A 87 -20.59 5.52 31.57
CA ALA A 87 -21.92 5.72 30.98
C ALA A 87 -22.63 6.89 31.68
N ASN A 88 -23.54 7.53 30.95
CA ASN A 88 -24.35 8.64 31.48
C ASN A 88 -25.38 8.22 32.54
N VAL A 89 -25.64 6.92 32.69
CA VAL A 89 -26.56 6.33 33.67
C VAL A 89 -25.91 5.09 34.30
N PRO A 90 -26.41 4.59 35.45
CA PRO A 90 -25.96 3.30 35.99
C PRO A 90 -26.24 2.16 35.01
N VAL A 91 -25.19 1.40 34.70
CA VAL A 91 -25.24 0.27 33.76
C VAL A 91 -24.55 -0.95 34.34
N THR A 92 -24.94 -2.12 33.86
CA THR A 92 -24.13 -3.34 33.96
C THR A 92 -23.33 -3.50 32.67
N TRP A 93 -22.02 -3.67 32.79
CA TRP A 93 -21.13 -3.88 31.66
C TRP A 93 -20.99 -5.35 31.30
N SER A 94 -20.87 -5.64 30.01
CA SER A 94 -20.53 -6.97 29.50
C SER A 94 -19.81 -6.87 28.16
N MET A 95 -19.21 -7.98 27.73
CA MET A 95 -18.65 -8.12 26.38
C MET A 95 -19.67 -8.76 25.45
N ALA A 96 -19.71 -8.33 24.19
CA ALA A 96 -20.50 -9.03 23.17
C ALA A 96 -19.88 -10.43 22.89
N PRO A 97 -20.69 -11.44 22.56
CA PRO A 97 -20.18 -12.77 22.21
C PRO A 97 -19.12 -12.73 21.11
N GLY A 98 -18.01 -13.45 21.33
CA GLY A 98 -16.88 -13.50 20.39
C GLY A 98 -15.82 -12.40 20.59
N SER A 99 -16.06 -11.45 21.50
CA SER A 99 -15.00 -10.54 21.96
C SER A 99 -13.90 -11.31 22.71
N LEU A 100 -12.66 -10.85 22.60
CA LEU A 100 -11.47 -11.49 23.15
C LEU A 100 -11.17 -11.03 24.58
N GLY A 101 -11.37 -9.75 24.87
CA GLY A 101 -11.07 -9.15 26.16
C GLY A 101 -12.12 -9.41 27.22
N THR A 102 -11.94 -8.75 28.36
CA THR A 102 -12.87 -8.82 29.50
C THR A 102 -13.22 -7.41 29.98
N ILE A 103 -14.37 -7.25 30.62
CA ILE A 103 -14.75 -5.98 31.23
C ILE A 103 -15.31 -6.23 32.63
N ASP A 104 -14.91 -5.42 33.59
CA ASP A 104 -15.50 -5.46 34.92
C ASP A 104 -16.94 -4.94 34.88
N ALA A 105 -17.88 -5.78 35.31
CA ALA A 105 -19.31 -5.55 35.17
C ALA A 105 -19.81 -4.30 35.92
N SER A 106 -19.08 -3.83 36.93
CA SER A 106 -19.49 -2.75 37.83
C SER A 106 -18.82 -1.43 37.52
N SER A 107 -17.53 -1.48 37.19
CA SER A 107 -16.69 -0.30 36.99
C SER A 107 -16.59 0.10 35.52
N GLY A 108 -16.77 -0.83 34.57
CA GLY A 108 -16.56 -0.56 33.15
C GLY A 108 -15.07 -0.56 32.74
N LEU A 109 -14.20 -1.10 33.59
CA LEU A 109 -12.79 -1.25 33.26
C LEU A 109 -12.60 -2.43 32.29
N TYR A 110 -12.32 -2.12 31.03
CA TYR A 110 -11.96 -3.09 30.00
C TYR A 110 -10.50 -3.52 30.15
N THR A 111 -10.22 -4.81 29.91
CA THR A 111 -8.88 -5.40 29.89
C THR A 111 -8.72 -6.22 28.61
N ALA A 112 -7.77 -5.81 27.76
CA ALA A 112 -7.41 -6.51 26.55
C ALA A 112 -6.72 -7.85 26.87
N PRO A 113 -6.80 -8.85 25.97
CA PRO A 113 -6.07 -10.10 26.12
C PRO A 113 -4.55 -9.86 26.26
N PRO A 114 -3.81 -10.68 27.03
CA PRO A 114 -2.36 -10.53 27.19
C PRO A 114 -1.57 -10.60 25.88
N SER A 115 -2.06 -11.36 24.90
CA SER A 115 -1.56 -11.36 23.52
C SER A 115 -2.75 -11.24 22.56
N VAL A 116 -2.55 -10.46 21.50
CA VAL A 116 -3.43 -10.33 20.36
C VAL A 116 -2.59 -10.61 19.11
N THR A 117 -3.01 -11.55 18.28
CA THR A 117 -2.33 -11.84 17.02
C THR A 117 -2.78 -10.83 15.97
N ALA A 118 -1.86 -10.01 15.46
CA ALA A 118 -2.12 -9.18 14.29
C ALA A 118 -2.32 -10.09 13.06
N LYS A 119 -3.38 -9.87 12.28
CA LYS A 119 -3.62 -10.65 11.05
C LYS A 119 -2.69 -10.24 9.91
N GLN A 120 -2.36 -8.96 9.85
CA GLN A 120 -1.47 -8.39 8.85
C GLN A 120 -0.51 -7.44 9.55
N SER A 121 0.74 -7.47 9.12
CA SER A 121 1.75 -6.52 9.60
C SER A 121 2.66 -6.08 8.47
N TYR A 122 2.98 -4.79 8.42
CA TYR A 122 3.87 -4.22 7.43
C TYR A 122 4.68 -3.09 8.04
N GLY A 123 5.98 -3.04 7.76
CA GLY A 123 6.91 -2.08 8.36
C GLY A 123 6.82 -2.03 9.88
N SER A 124 6.70 -3.20 10.54
CA SER A 124 6.49 -3.41 11.99
C SER A 124 5.14 -3.03 12.57
N CYS A 125 4.21 -2.51 11.78
CA CYS A 125 2.90 -2.06 12.23
C CYS A 125 1.82 -3.05 11.86
N GLN A 126 0.85 -3.27 12.76
CA GLN A 126 -0.41 -3.92 12.37
C GLN A 126 -1.06 -3.10 11.25
N VAL A 127 -1.53 -3.77 10.21
CA VAL A 127 -2.17 -3.10 9.05
C VAL A 127 -3.68 -3.24 9.17
N LEU A 128 -4.32 -2.13 9.55
CA LEU A 128 -5.76 -2.04 9.82
C LEU A 128 -6.21 -2.99 10.97
N PRO A 129 -7.42 -2.81 11.52
CA PRO A 129 -7.94 -3.71 12.55
C PRO A 129 -8.17 -5.14 12.04
N ASN A 130 -8.11 -6.13 12.93
CA ASN A 130 -8.28 -7.55 12.59
C ASN A 130 -9.68 -7.91 12.03
N ASN A 131 -10.69 -7.09 12.31
CA ASN A 131 -12.06 -7.20 11.78
C ASN A 131 -12.32 -6.22 10.61
N HIS A 132 -11.29 -5.60 10.06
CA HIS A 132 -11.40 -4.89 8.79
C HIS A 132 -11.78 -5.87 7.68
N VAL A 133 -12.56 -5.44 6.67
CA VAL A 133 -13.02 -6.27 5.56
C VAL A 133 -11.87 -6.97 4.82
N PHE A 134 -10.73 -6.28 4.68
CA PHE A 134 -9.51 -6.85 4.09
C PHE A 134 -8.93 -8.00 4.92
N ASN A 135 -9.05 -7.93 6.24
CA ASN A 135 -8.55 -8.92 7.20
C ASN A 135 -9.61 -9.96 7.57
N THR A 136 -10.77 -9.97 6.90
CA THR A 136 -11.90 -10.84 7.22
C THR A 136 -11.99 -12.01 6.25
N ARG A 137 -12.19 -13.21 6.80
CA ARG A 137 -12.35 -14.45 6.04
C ARG A 137 -13.65 -14.46 5.25
N ILE A 138 -13.59 -15.03 4.06
CA ILE A 138 -14.70 -15.09 3.10
C ILE A 138 -15.03 -16.51 2.65
N ASP A 139 -14.29 -17.54 3.08
CA ASP A 139 -14.44 -18.92 2.59
C ASP A 139 -15.82 -19.53 2.87
N ASN A 140 -16.52 -19.05 3.90
CA ASN A 140 -17.87 -19.52 4.25
C ASN A 140 -19.00 -18.64 3.70
N LEU A 141 -18.66 -17.58 2.96
CA LEU A 141 -19.66 -16.68 2.38
C LEU A 141 -20.28 -17.28 1.09
N PRO A 142 -21.50 -16.89 0.73
CA PRO A 142 -22.15 -17.38 -0.47
C PRO A 142 -21.39 -16.95 -1.75
N VAL A 143 -21.45 -17.81 -2.77
CA VAL A 143 -20.99 -17.45 -4.12
C VAL A 143 -21.87 -16.32 -4.65
N HIS A 144 -21.24 -15.29 -5.22
CA HIS A 144 -21.95 -14.17 -5.79
C HIS A 144 -22.79 -14.60 -7.00
N ALA A 145 -24.01 -14.10 -7.11
CA ALA A 145 -24.94 -14.50 -8.18
C ALA A 145 -24.40 -14.24 -9.60
N SER A 146 -23.55 -13.23 -9.76
CA SER A 146 -22.91 -12.90 -11.05
C SER A 146 -21.60 -13.64 -11.32
N SER A 147 -21.15 -14.53 -10.42
CA SER A 147 -19.86 -15.23 -10.51
C SER A 147 -19.64 -15.91 -11.87
N ALA A 148 -20.63 -16.68 -12.34
CA ALA A 148 -20.53 -17.36 -13.64
C ALA A 148 -20.44 -16.38 -14.83
N ALA A 149 -21.19 -15.27 -14.79
CA ALA A 149 -21.18 -14.26 -15.84
C ALA A 149 -19.85 -13.48 -15.88
N TRP A 150 -19.31 -13.12 -14.71
CA TRP A 150 -18.03 -12.44 -14.59
C TRP A 150 -16.87 -13.32 -15.07
N LEU A 151 -16.84 -14.58 -14.64
CA LEU A 151 -15.78 -15.52 -15.05
C LEU A 151 -15.89 -15.95 -16.53
N ALA A 152 -17.06 -15.82 -17.16
CA ALA A 152 -17.19 -16.00 -18.60
C ALA A 152 -16.45 -14.91 -19.41
N VAL A 153 -16.28 -13.71 -18.84
CA VAL A 153 -15.50 -12.62 -19.42
C VAL A 153 -14.03 -12.73 -19.02
N ALA A 154 -13.74 -12.89 -17.72
CA ALA A 154 -12.39 -13.03 -17.18
C ALA A 154 -11.84 -14.47 -17.28
N LYS A 155 -12.04 -15.14 -18.43
CA LYS A 155 -11.80 -16.59 -18.60
C LYS A 155 -10.36 -16.99 -18.95
N THR A 156 -9.48 -16.03 -19.20
CA THR A 156 -8.08 -16.27 -19.59
C THR A 156 -7.11 -15.78 -18.52
N GLY A 157 -5.84 -16.19 -18.64
CA GLY A 157 -4.79 -15.87 -17.67
C GLY A 157 -4.82 -16.78 -16.44
N SER A 158 -4.04 -16.39 -15.44
CA SER A 158 -3.94 -17.08 -14.15
C SER A 158 -3.44 -16.11 -13.09
N ILE A 159 -3.66 -16.46 -11.81
CA ILE A 159 -3.13 -15.68 -10.69
C ILE A 159 -1.62 -15.59 -10.80
N ASN A 160 -1.08 -14.38 -10.90
CA ASN A 160 0.35 -14.12 -10.97
C ASN A 160 0.74 -12.96 -10.05
N TYR A 161 2.01 -12.92 -9.65
CA TYR A 161 2.53 -11.96 -8.67
C TYR A 161 3.57 -11.07 -9.34
N LEU A 162 3.39 -9.75 -9.24
CA LEU A 162 4.29 -8.74 -9.79
C LEU A 162 4.84 -7.86 -8.67
N ALA A 163 6.16 -7.79 -8.55
CA ALA A 163 6.82 -6.87 -7.64
C ALA A 163 6.63 -5.44 -8.15
N SER A 164 5.99 -4.59 -7.35
CA SER A 164 5.60 -3.24 -7.80
C SER A 164 6.02 -2.16 -6.81
N PHE A 165 5.73 -2.37 -5.52
CA PHE A 165 5.73 -1.24 -4.58
C PHE A 165 6.94 -1.25 -3.65
N PRO A 166 7.92 -0.35 -3.84
CA PRO A 166 8.99 -0.20 -2.87
C PRO A 166 8.51 0.52 -1.62
N LEU A 167 9.01 0.07 -0.46
CA LEU A 167 8.70 0.68 0.83
C LEU A 167 9.75 1.71 1.26
N ASN A 168 9.28 2.79 1.87
CA ASN A 168 10.09 3.73 2.62
C ASN A 168 9.70 3.69 4.11
N HIS A 169 10.68 3.51 4.99
CA HIS A 169 10.48 3.73 6.42
C HIS A 169 10.73 5.21 6.74
N VAL A 170 9.81 5.84 7.46
CA VAL A 170 9.90 7.25 7.85
C VAL A 170 9.72 7.40 9.36
N ASP A 171 10.23 8.50 9.89
CA ASP A 171 10.11 8.86 11.30
C ASP A 171 10.07 10.39 11.47
N ALA A 172 10.10 10.86 12.71
CA ALA A 172 10.08 12.29 13.01
C ALA A 172 11.28 13.09 12.45
N SER A 173 12.35 12.43 12.03
CA SER A 173 13.52 13.05 11.38
C SER A 173 13.39 13.13 9.86
N THR A 174 12.48 12.35 9.26
CA THR A 174 12.22 12.41 7.82
C THR A 174 11.69 13.80 7.42
N PRO A 175 12.19 14.39 6.32
CA PRO A 175 11.66 15.64 5.80
C PRO A 175 10.15 15.59 5.55
N VAL A 176 9.46 16.68 5.92
CA VAL A 176 8.03 16.85 5.68
C VAL A 176 7.83 17.79 4.50
N GLN A 177 7.04 17.38 3.53
CA GLN A 177 6.60 18.20 2.41
C GLN A 177 5.09 18.45 2.52
N ASN A 178 4.67 19.70 2.32
CA ASN A 178 3.26 20.03 2.16
C ASN A 178 2.83 19.69 0.73
N MET A 179 2.09 18.60 0.60
CA MET A 179 1.65 18.06 -0.67
C MET A 179 0.34 18.71 -1.13
N VAL A 180 0.26 18.91 -2.45
CA VAL A 180 -0.95 19.33 -3.15
C VAL A 180 -1.27 18.28 -4.21
N PHE A 181 -2.41 17.61 -4.09
CA PHE A 181 -2.83 16.51 -4.94
C PHE A 181 -3.84 16.94 -5.98
N GLY A 182 -3.70 16.39 -7.19
CA GLY A 182 -4.62 16.65 -8.31
C GLY A 182 -5.97 15.95 -8.16
N TYR A 183 -5.95 14.65 -7.86
CA TYR A 183 -7.15 13.81 -7.78
C TYR A 183 -7.72 13.70 -6.36
N THR A 184 -6.89 13.89 -5.33
CA THR A 184 -7.30 13.74 -3.91
C THR A 184 -7.06 15.02 -3.08
N PRO A 185 -7.55 16.20 -3.51
CA PRO A 185 -7.21 17.48 -2.88
C PRO A 185 -7.66 17.61 -1.42
N LEU A 186 -8.61 16.81 -0.94
CA LEU A 186 -9.00 16.78 0.48
C LEU A 186 -7.91 16.18 1.39
N ASN A 187 -6.92 15.49 0.81
CA ASN A 187 -5.77 14.95 1.54
C ASN A 187 -4.54 15.87 1.52
N ASN A 188 -4.65 17.08 0.94
CA ASN A 188 -3.56 18.05 0.93
C ASN A 188 -3.02 18.31 2.36
N GLY A 189 -1.71 18.51 2.46
CA GLY A 189 -1.06 18.75 3.75
C GLY A 189 0.26 18.02 3.90
N PRO A 190 0.76 17.84 5.14
CA PRO A 190 2.09 17.32 5.38
C PRO A 190 2.17 15.81 5.13
N PHE A 191 3.18 15.40 4.36
CA PHE A 191 3.63 14.03 4.13
C PHE A 191 5.13 13.93 4.43
N GLN A 192 5.55 12.81 5.02
CA GLN A 192 6.96 12.50 5.25
C GLN A 192 7.51 11.82 4.01
N ILE A 193 8.47 12.46 3.35
CA ILE A 193 9.06 11.96 2.12
C ILE A 193 10.57 11.91 2.33
N PRO A 194 11.20 10.72 2.25
CA PRO A 194 12.66 10.64 2.29
C PRO A 194 13.27 11.49 1.16
N ALA A 195 14.45 12.04 1.41
CA ALA A 195 15.18 12.75 0.37
C ALA A 195 15.86 11.76 -0.59
N TYR A 196 16.04 12.19 -1.84
CA TYR A 196 17.06 11.61 -2.71
C TYR A 196 18.43 11.66 -2.00
N PRO A 197 19.27 10.61 -2.09
CA PRO A 197 19.14 9.42 -2.94
C PRO A 197 18.41 8.21 -2.31
N ASN A 198 17.85 8.36 -1.12
CA ASN A 198 17.35 7.22 -0.35
C ASN A 198 15.88 6.88 -0.57
N VAL A 199 15.10 7.85 -1.06
CA VAL A 199 13.72 7.63 -1.46
C VAL A 199 13.62 6.56 -2.54
N ARG A 200 12.64 5.70 -2.38
CA ARG A 200 12.30 4.63 -3.32
C ARG A 200 10.92 4.89 -3.91
N ILE A 201 10.81 4.78 -5.22
CA ILE A 201 9.57 4.99 -5.98
C ILE A 201 9.51 3.88 -7.04
N GLU A 202 8.31 3.37 -7.29
CA GLU A 202 8.05 2.50 -8.44
C GLU A 202 8.48 3.18 -9.75
N SER A 203 8.95 2.37 -10.70
CA SER A 203 9.64 2.72 -11.93
C SER A 203 10.97 3.47 -11.75
N GLY A 204 11.33 3.90 -10.53
CA GLY A 204 12.57 4.61 -10.25
C GLY A 204 12.41 6.13 -10.17
N TRP A 205 13.38 6.76 -9.51
CA TRP A 205 13.32 8.20 -9.18
C TRP A 205 13.35 9.10 -10.43
N PHE A 206 14.15 8.74 -11.44
CA PHE A 206 14.43 9.58 -12.61
C PHE A 206 13.49 9.34 -13.79
N ILE A 207 12.58 8.36 -13.72
CA ILE A 207 11.55 8.21 -14.75
C ILE A 207 10.67 9.47 -14.76
N PRO A 208 10.53 10.14 -15.92
CA PRO A 208 9.75 11.36 -16.01
C PRO A 208 8.30 11.15 -15.58
N PRO A 209 7.70 12.11 -14.86
CA PRO A 209 6.26 12.08 -14.63
C PRO A 209 5.55 12.11 -15.98
N PHE A 210 4.48 11.31 -16.12
CA PHE A 210 3.68 11.18 -17.35
C PHE A 210 4.34 10.42 -18.52
N ALA A 211 5.44 9.69 -18.29
CA ALA A 211 6.05 8.80 -19.29
C ALA A 211 5.27 7.50 -19.57
N GLY A 212 4.07 7.33 -19.02
CA GLY A 212 3.26 6.12 -19.17
C GLY A 212 3.65 4.97 -18.24
N TYR A 213 4.39 5.26 -17.15
CA TYR A 213 4.74 4.30 -16.11
C TYR A 213 4.14 4.71 -14.77
N ASP A 214 3.79 3.72 -13.95
CA ASP A 214 3.34 3.95 -12.59
C ASP A 214 4.51 4.29 -11.67
N ARG A 215 4.26 5.21 -10.74
CA ARG A 215 5.26 5.84 -9.88
C ARG A 215 4.72 5.99 -8.47
N HIS A 216 4.34 4.87 -7.87
CA HIS A 216 3.87 4.82 -6.48
C HIS A 216 5.01 5.01 -5.48
N LEU A 217 4.75 5.76 -4.41
CA LEU A 217 5.65 5.95 -3.26
C LEU A 217 4.89 5.57 -1.99
N PHE A 218 5.34 4.51 -1.32
CA PHE A 218 4.80 4.08 -0.03
C PHE A 218 5.73 4.48 1.10
N ALA A 219 5.15 5.01 2.17
CA ALA A 219 5.87 5.34 3.38
C ALA A 219 5.10 4.88 4.63
N ILE A 220 5.83 4.34 5.61
CA ILE A 220 5.29 3.95 6.92
C ILE A 220 6.07 4.69 8.00
N ASP A 221 5.35 5.46 8.81
CA ASP A 221 5.88 6.04 10.04
C ASP A 221 6.02 4.93 11.08
N THR A 222 7.26 4.50 11.33
CA THR A 222 7.56 3.38 12.25
C THR A 222 7.50 3.78 13.71
N GLY A 223 7.30 5.06 14.04
CA GLY A 223 7.00 5.51 15.39
C GLY A 223 5.51 5.48 15.71
N ASN A 224 4.68 5.91 14.76
CA ASN A 224 3.24 6.13 14.98
C ASN A 224 2.32 5.14 14.26
N CYS A 225 2.86 4.25 13.43
CA CYS A 225 2.09 3.35 12.58
C CYS A 225 1.05 4.06 11.70
N THR A 226 1.49 5.16 11.08
CA THR A 226 0.73 5.88 10.06
C THR A 226 1.27 5.53 8.68
N PHE A 227 0.37 5.16 7.78
CA PHE A 227 0.65 4.77 6.41
C PHE A 227 0.43 5.96 5.48
N GLN A 228 1.28 6.12 4.48
CA GLN A 228 1.23 7.15 3.45
C GLN A 228 1.40 6.51 2.08
N GLU A 229 0.43 6.71 1.20
CA GLU A 229 0.48 6.26 -0.20
C GLU A 229 0.39 7.49 -1.10
N MET A 230 1.24 7.55 -2.12
CA MET A 230 1.20 8.60 -3.14
C MET A 230 1.38 8.00 -4.52
N TYR A 231 0.72 8.59 -5.52
CA TYR A 231 0.88 8.24 -6.93
C TYR A 231 1.42 9.42 -7.73
N ASN A 232 2.53 9.16 -8.42
CA ASN A 232 3.17 10.06 -9.38
C ASN A 232 3.58 11.41 -8.75
N LEU A 233 4.68 11.39 -7.99
CA LEU A 233 5.31 12.57 -7.38
C LEU A 233 6.00 13.46 -8.41
N TYR A 234 5.80 14.78 -8.37
CA TYR A 234 6.46 15.74 -9.27
C TYR A 234 6.53 17.14 -8.67
N ASP A 235 7.38 18.02 -9.21
CA ASP A 235 7.45 19.41 -8.77
C ASP A 235 6.25 20.23 -9.26
N ALA A 236 5.91 21.28 -8.50
CA ALA A 236 4.89 22.24 -8.93
C ALA A 236 5.27 22.87 -10.29
N GLY A 237 4.28 23.05 -11.16
CA GLY A 237 4.44 23.54 -12.52
C GLY A 237 4.66 22.44 -13.56
N VAL A 238 4.96 21.20 -13.16
CA VAL A 238 5.17 20.07 -14.09
C VAL A 238 3.85 19.57 -14.69
N ASN A 239 2.76 19.58 -13.91
CA ASN A 239 1.42 19.22 -14.39
C ASN A 239 0.67 20.46 -14.90
N PRO A 240 0.47 20.63 -16.23
CA PRO A 240 -0.19 21.83 -16.76
C PRO A 240 -1.69 21.90 -16.39
N GLN A 241 -2.33 20.76 -16.08
CA GLN A 241 -3.73 20.70 -15.63
C GLN A 241 -3.88 21.09 -14.15
N CYS A 242 -2.81 20.99 -13.37
CA CYS A 242 -2.77 21.48 -11.99
C CYS A 242 -1.37 22.06 -11.67
N PRO A 243 -1.11 23.33 -12.02
CA PRO A 243 0.22 23.92 -11.85
C PRO A 243 0.71 23.99 -10.40
N THR A 244 -0.19 23.95 -9.43
CA THR A 244 0.16 23.94 -7.99
C THR A 244 0.33 22.54 -7.42
N CYS A 245 -0.06 21.49 -8.15
CA CYS A 245 0.03 20.12 -7.66
C CYS A 245 1.48 19.65 -7.64
N THR A 246 1.80 18.84 -6.63
CA THR A 246 3.10 18.20 -6.44
C THR A 246 3.02 16.67 -6.51
N SER A 247 1.82 16.13 -6.73
CA SER A 247 1.58 14.71 -6.96
C SER A 247 0.20 14.52 -7.58
N ALA A 248 -0.03 13.42 -8.30
CA ALA A 248 -1.36 13.15 -8.86
C ALA A 248 -2.37 12.81 -7.77
N SER A 249 -2.02 11.93 -6.83
CA SER A 249 -2.85 11.62 -5.66
C SER A 249 -2.00 11.23 -4.46
N GLY A 250 -2.66 11.20 -3.30
CA GLY A 250 -2.09 10.71 -2.05
C GLY A 250 -3.12 10.57 -0.96
N VAL A 251 -2.83 9.70 0.01
CA VAL A 251 -3.66 9.41 1.18
C VAL A 251 -2.80 9.04 2.38
N ARG A 252 -3.30 9.34 3.58
CA ARG A 252 -2.68 8.95 4.85
C ARG A 252 -3.73 8.37 5.78
N TYR A 253 -3.38 7.31 6.49
CA TYR A 253 -4.30 6.65 7.41
C TYR A 253 -3.54 5.93 8.54
N PRO A 254 -4.10 5.89 9.76
CA PRO A 254 -3.51 5.14 10.86
C PRO A 254 -3.79 3.64 10.73
N SER A 255 -2.96 2.82 11.37
CA SER A 255 -3.16 1.36 11.52
C SER A 255 -4.51 0.95 12.13
N SER A 256 -5.20 1.86 12.81
CA SER A 256 -6.48 1.61 13.46
C SER A 256 -7.71 2.00 12.64
N SER A 257 -7.51 2.49 11.41
CA SER A 257 -8.61 3.03 10.60
C SER A 257 -9.59 1.95 10.13
N TYR A 258 -10.87 2.30 10.10
CA TYR A 258 -11.90 1.59 9.33
C TYR A 258 -12.41 2.42 8.16
N ASP A 259 -11.84 3.59 7.88
CA ASP A 259 -12.35 4.45 6.83
C ASP A 259 -12.04 3.84 5.46
N LEU A 260 -13.07 3.71 4.62
CA LEU A 260 -12.89 3.45 3.19
C LEU A 260 -12.86 4.81 2.47
N PRO A 261 -11.75 5.17 1.81
CA PRO A 261 -11.56 6.53 1.33
C PRO A 261 -12.43 6.77 0.08
N VAL A 262 -13.36 7.73 0.13
CA VAL A 262 -14.32 7.98 -0.96
C VAL A 262 -13.74 8.89 -2.03
N ASN A 263 -13.23 8.32 -3.13
CA ASN A 263 -12.43 9.05 -4.14
C ASN A 263 -11.20 9.74 -3.52
N LEU A 264 -10.59 9.10 -2.53
CA LEU A 264 -9.54 9.69 -1.70
C LEU A 264 -8.29 8.81 -1.54
N ALA A 265 -8.24 7.61 -2.12
CA ALA A 265 -7.01 6.80 -2.17
C ALA A 265 -6.29 6.93 -3.51
N THR A 266 -5.12 6.30 -3.62
CA THR A 266 -4.29 6.32 -4.83
C THR A 266 -4.70 5.28 -5.88
N ASP A 267 -5.34 4.19 -5.46
CA ASP A 267 -5.83 3.12 -6.33
C ASP A 267 -7.10 3.53 -7.11
N ALA A 268 -7.33 2.94 -8.29
CA ALA A 268 -8.51 3.23 -9.11
C ALA A 268 -9.86 2.90 -8.44
N ALA A 269 -9.93 1.85 -7.60
CA ALA A 269 -11.10 1.54 -6.80
C ALA A 269 -11.21 2.44 -5.56
N SER A 270 -10.26 3.34 -5.34
CA SER A 270 -10.07 4.10 -4.10
C SER A 270 -10.00 3.16 -2.88
N LEU A 271 -9.20 2.11 -3.00
CA LEU A 271 -8.79 1.22 -1.92
C LEU A 271 -7.36 1.57 -1.48
N TYR A 272 -6.99 1.23 -0.24
CA TYR A 272 -5.60 1.33 0.19
C TYR A 272 -4.77 0.22 -0.47
N LEU A 273 -3.59 0.58 -1.00
CA LEU A 273 -2.72 -0.36 -1.71
C LEU A 273 -1.90 -1.24 -0.75
N MET A 274 -1.28 -0.66 0.28
CA MET A 274 -0.44 -1.40 1.24
C MET A 274 -1.23 -2.53 1.94
N PRO A 275 -2.45 -2.34 2.47
CA PRO A 275 -3.22 -3.43 3.10
C PRO A 275 -3.62 -4.55 2.14
N LEU A 276 -3.58 -4.31 0.83
CA LEU A 276 -3.93 -5.29 -0.20
C LEU A 276 -2.70 -5.79 -0.98
N SER A 277 -1.48 -5.49 -0.52
CA SER A 277 -0.24 -6.00 -1.11
C SER A 277 0.28 -7.18 -0.31
N LEU A 278 0.97 -8.12 -0.96
CA LEU A 278 1.64 -9.23 -0.26
C LEU A 278 3.00 -8.77 0.25
N HIS A 279 3.24 -8.90 1.56
CA HIS A 279 4.49 -8.48 2.18
C HIS A 279 5.44 -9.65 2.45
N LEU A 280 6.74 -9.40 2.29
CA LEU A 280 7.76 -10.45 2.47
C LEU A 280 7.77 -11.00 3.91
N GLN A 281 7.69 -10.12 4.91
CA GLN A 281 7.84 -10.52 6.31
C GLN A 281 6.71 -11.45 6.79
N GLU A 282 5.46 -11.10 6.52
CA GLU A 282 4.32 -11.94 6.88
C GLU A 282 4.34 -13.29 6.14
N LEU A 283 4.87 -13.32 4.91
CA LEU A 283 5.01 -14.56 4.15
C LEU A 283 6.07 -15.46 4.78
N GLN A 284 7.22 -14.91 5.17
CA GLN A 284 8.24 -15.67 5.90
C GLN A 284 7.69 -16.23 7.22
N GLN A 285 6.96 -15.42 7.98
CA GLN A 285 6.31 -15.85 9.22
C GLN A 285 5.29 -16.95 8.97
N ALA A 286 4.42 -16.78 7.97
CA ALA A 286 3.40 -17.77 7.62
C ALA A 286 4.03 -19.09 7.15
N VAL A 287 5.13 -19.05 6.39
CA VAL A 287 5.88 -20.24 5.98
C VAL A 287 6.51 -20.93 7.20
N ALA A 288 7.15 -20.17 8.09
CA ALA A 288 7.78 -20.71 9.31
C ALA A 288 6.75 -21.36 10.25
N ALA A 289 5.55 -20.78 10.36
CA ALA A 289 4.47 -21.28 11.20
C ALA A 289 3.58 -22.34 10.51
N GLY A 290 3.77 -22.62 9.21
CA GLY A 290 2.86 -23.46 8.43
C GLY A 290 1.43 -22.89 8.27
N GLY A 291 1.30 -21.57 8.42
CA GLY A 291 0.04 -20.83 8.48
C GLY A 291 -0.52 -20.43 7.11
N ALA A 292 -1.06 -19.22 7.05
CA ALA A 292 -1.61 -18.57 5.86
C ALA A 292 -1.36 -17.06 5.97
N ILE A 293 -1.36 -16.36 4.84
CA ILE A 293 -1.52 -14.90 4.81
C ILE A 293 -2.98 -14.57 5.15
N ASN A 294 -3.20 -13.65 6.11
CA ASN A 294 -4.52 -13.48 6.75
C ASN A 294 -5.29 -12.24 6.29
N HIS A 295 -5.08 -11.82 5.04
CA HIS A 295 -5.78 -10.70 4.44
C HIS A 295 -6.02 -10.92 2.94
N ALA A 296 -6.92 -10.13 2.37
CA ALA A 296 -7.18 -10.08 0.93
C ALA A 296 -5.99 -9.48 0.19
N LEU A 297 -5.81 -9.89 -1.05
CA LEU A 297 -4.82 -9.29 -1.96
C LEU A 297 -5.53 -8.51 -3.07
N ARG A 298 -4.90 -7.46 -3.55
CA ARG A 298 -5.30 -6.68 -4.71
C ARG A 298 -5.12 -7.53 -5.97
N VAL A 299 -6.04 -7.39 -6.93
CA VAL A 299 -5.84 -7.90 -8.29
C VAL A 299 -6.22 -6.85 -9.32
N THR A 300 -5.48 -6.82 -10.43
CA THR A 300 -5.81 -6.02 -11.61
C THR A 300 -6.43 -6.88 -12.71
N MET A 301 -7.22 -6.25 -13.60
CA MET A 301 -7.81 -6.90 -14.76
C MET A 301 -7.84 -5.94 -15.98
N PRO A 302 -7.89 -6.44 -17.23
CA PRO A 302 -8.03 -5.58 -18.39
C PRO A 302 -9.29 -4.72 -18.36
N ALA A 303 -9.19 -3.48 -18.86
CA ALA A 303 -10.30 -2.51 -18.89
C ALA A 303 -11.58 -3.06 -19.54
N GLY A 304 -11.45 -3.92 -20.55
CA GLY A 304 -12.60 -4.55 -21.23
C GLY A 304 -13.37 -5.57 -20.38
N TRP A 305 -12.85 -5.97 -19.22
CA TRP A 305 -13.52 -6.87 -18.28
C TRP A 305 -14.21 -6.12 -17.14
N ILE A 306 -13.70 -4.94 -16.81
CA ILE A 306 -14.12 -4.17 -15.66
C ILE A 306 -15.27 -3.24 -16.04
N SER A 307 -16.29 -3.17 -15.21
CA SER A 307 -17.40 -2.24 -15.32
C SER A 307 -17.03 -0.88 -14.77
N ASN A 308 -17.57 0.19 -15.36
CA ASN A 308 -17.52 1.54 -14.80
C ASN A 308 -18.53 1.71 -13.64
N SER A 309 -18.47 0.79 -12.68
CA SER A 309 -19.27 0.74 -11.45
C SER A 309 -18.46 0.03 -10.36
N PHE A 310 -18.79 0.27 -9.10
CA PHE A 310 -18.15 -0.40 -7.98
C PHE A 310 -19.16 -1.04 -7.03
N ILE A 311 -18.68 -2.01 -6.25
CA ILE A 311 -19.37 -2.59 -5.09
C ILE A 311 -18.46 -2.50 -3.87
N TRP A 312 -19.03 -2.47 -2.67
CA TRP A 312 -18.26 -2.45 -1.43
C TRP A 312 -17.27 -3.64 -1.39
N PRO A 313 -16.00 -3.41 -1.01
CA PRO A 313 -15.45 -2.22 -0.33
C PRO A 313 -14.87 -1.13 -1.24
N ALA A 314 -14.94 -1.25 -2.56
CA ALA A 314 -14.47 -0.18 -3.44
C ALA A 314 -15.32 1.09 -3.28
N MET A 315 -14.69 2.25 -3.49
CA MET A 315 -15.28 3.57 -3.27
C MET A 315 -15.15 4.53 -4.47
N ALA A 316 -14.57 4.06 -5.57
CA ALA A 316 -14.41 4.81 -6.82
C ALA A 316 -14.33 3.86 -8.03
N VAL A 317 -14.29 4.47 -9.22
CA VAL A 317 -14.08 3.83 -10.53
C VAL A 317 -13.09 4.65 -11.33
N SER A 318 -12.34 4.01 -12.22
CA SER A 318 -11.43 4.67 -13.18
C SER A 318 -11.70 4.19 -14.61
N GLY A 319 -12.98 4.14 -15.00
CA GLY A 319 -13.42 3.69 -16.33
C GLY A 319 -13.73 2.20 -16.41
N GLY A 320 -13.59 1.62 -17.60
CA GLY A 320 -13.94 0.23 -17.89
C GLY A 320 -15.10 0.06 -18.88
N GLY A 321 -15.19 -1.12 -19.50
CA GLY A 321 -16.21 -1.45 -20.51
C GLY A 321 -16.82 -2.85 -20.39
N GLY A 322 -16.51 -3.60 -19.33
CA GLY A 322 -17.01 -4.96 -19.07
C GLY A 322 -18.03 -5.03 -17.93
N PRO A 323 -18.36 -6.25 -17.45
CA PRO A 323 -19.42 -6.45 -16.45
C PRO A 323 -18.95 -6.55 -14.99
N ILE A 324 -17.63 -6.60 -14.73
CA ILE A 324 -17.10 -6.89 -13.38
C ILE A 324 -16.87 -5.57 -12.63
N PRO A 325 -17.61 -5.25 -11.55
CA PRO A 325 -17.42 -4.00 -10.83
C PRO A 325 -16.09 -3.98 -10.06
N TYR A 326 -15.51 -2.79 -9.91
CA TYR A 326 -14.45 -2.57 -8.91
C TYR A 326 -14.94 -3.02 -7.52
N GLY A 327 -14.05 -3.56 -6.70
CA GLY A 327 -14.38 -4.17 -5.41
C GLY A 327 -14.88 -5.60 -5.49
N ALA A 328 -15.11 -6.17 -6.69
CA ALA A 328 -15.46 -7.57 -6.82
C ALA A 328 -14.38 -8.48 -6.19
N ARG A 329 -14.81 -9.33 -5.26
CA ARG A 329 -13.94 -10.25 -4.53
C ARG A 329 -14.04 -11.67 -5.07
N PHE A 330 -12.91 -12.27 -5.40
CA PHE A 330 -12.81 -13.63 -5.93
C PHE A 330 -12.01 -14.52 -4.98
N ARG A 331 -12.45 -15.76 -4.75
CA ARG A 331 -11.71 -16.76 -3.97
C ARG A 331 -11.39 -18.00 -4.78
N LEU A 332 -10.38 -18.73 -4.35
CA LEU A 332 -10.11 -20.09 -4.79
C LEU A 332 -11.17 -21.04 -4.22
N LYS A 333 -11.75 -21.89 -5.07
CA LYS A 333 -12.76 -22.87 -4.65
C LYS A 333 -12.22 -23.80 -3.57
N SER A 334 -13.06 -24.09 -2.56
CA SER A 334 -12.70 -25.01 -1.46
C SER A 334 -12.40 -26.43 -1.93
N ALA A 335 -12.98 -26.86 -3.06
CA ALA A 335 -12.73 -28.17 -3.66
C ALA A 335 -11.36 -28.29 -4.33
N PHE A 336 -10.64 -27.18 -4.55
CA PHE A 336 -9.31 -27.20 -5.13
C PHE A 336 -8.32 -27.84 -4.13
N ASN A 337 -7.71 -28.97 -4.51
CA ASN A 337 -6.82 -29.71 -3.63
C ASN A 337 -5.42 -29.07 -3.57
N ILE A 338 -5.10 -28.44 -2.44
CA ILE A 338 -3.81 -27.78 -2.22
C ILE A 338 -2.73 -28.72 -1.65
N SER A 339 -3.08 -29.93 -1.21
CA SER A 339 -2.14 -30.79 -0.44
C SER A 339 -0.93 -31.30 -1.22
N THR A 340 -1.00 -31.22 -2.55
CA THR A 340 0.08 -31.65 -3.46
C THR A 340 1.10 -30.55 -3.77
N PHE A 341 0.82 -29.32 -3.35
CA PHE A 341 1.67 -28.17 -3.61
C PHE A 341 2.82 -28.06 -2.61
N SER A 342 3.87 -27.31 -2.97
CA SER A 342 4.93 -26.98 -2.02
C SER A 342 4.38 -26.30 -0.75
N PRO A 343 5.01 -26.46 0.44
CA PRO A 343 4.54 -25.82 1.67
C PRO A 343 4.36 -24.30 1.53
N THR A 344 5.26 -23.62 0.81
CA THR A 344 5.15 -22.19 0.54
C THR A 344 3.98 -21.86 -0.38
N ALA A 345 3.71 -22.65 -1.42
CA ALA A 345 2.53 -22.44 -2.26
C ALA A 345 1.23 -22.72 -1.51
N GLN A 346 1.21 -23.69 -0.59
CA GLN A 346 0.04 -23.94 0.27
C GLN A 346 -0.34 -22.73 1.12
N VAL A 347 0.63 -21.95 1.62
CA VAL A 347 0.37 -20.69 2.33
C VAL A 347 -0.41 -19.70 1.45
N LEU A 348 0.02 -19.53 0.19
CA LEU A 348 -0.62 -18.64 -0.78
C LEU A 348 -2.00 -19.17 -1.22
N LEU A 349 -2.14 -20.47 -1.44
CA LEU A 349 -3.41 -21.07 -1.84
C LEU A 349 -4.45 -21.01 -0.71
N LYS A 350 -4.02 -21.16 0.56
CA LYS A 350 -4.88 -20.93 1.73
C LYS A 350 -5.33 -19.47 1.79
N GLN A 351 -4.45 -18.51 1.52
CA GLN A 351 -4.83 -17.09 1.41
C GLN A 351 -5.93 -16.91 0.36
N LEU A 352 -5.77 -17.47 -0.85
CA LEU A 352 -6.75 -17.34 -1.92
C LEU A 352 -8.08 -18.02 -1.58
N GLN A 353 -8.08 -19.12 -0.82
CA GLN A 353 -9.30 -19.78 -0.34
C GLN A 353 -10.00 -18.96 0.74
N GLN A 354 -9.24 -18.45 1.72
CA GLN A 354 -9.76 -17.86 2.95
C GLN A 354 -10.07 -16.37 2.81
N TYR A 355 -9.31 -15.63 2.03
CA TYR A 355 -9.40 -14.16 1.92
C TYR A 355 -9.54 -13.69 0.48
N GLY A 356 -9.04 -14.45 -0.49
CA GLY A 356 -9.22 -14.17 -1.91
C GLY A 356 -8.52 -12.91 -2.38
N VAL A 357 -8.95 -12.43 -3.55
CA VAL A 357 -8.46 -11.21 -4.19
C VAL A 357 -9.58 -10.22 -4.45
N ILE A 358 -9.29 -8.92 -4.34
CA ILE A 358 -10.23 -7.82 -4.59
C ILE A 358 -9.79 -7.09 -5.85
N LEU A 359 -10.71 -6.96 -6.82
CA LEU A 359 -10.48 -6.19 -8.03
C LEU A 359 -10.35 -4.70 -7.68
N ALA A 360 -9.15 -4.14 -7.86
CA ALA A 360 -8.84 -2.77 -7.47
C ALA A 360 -8.56 -1.86 -8.67
N ASP A 361 -8.00 -2.40 -9.76
CA ASP A 361 -7.50 -1.56 -10.85
C ASP A 361 -7.56 -2.22 -12.23
N ILE A 362 -7.48 -1.37 -13.25
CA ILE A 362 -7.21 -1.75 -14.62
C ILE A 362 -5.73 -2.12 -14.73
N GLY A 363 -5.46 -3.29 -15.31
CA GLY A 363 -4.10 -3.75 -15.53
C GLY A 363 -4.06 -5.07 -16.27
N TYR A 364 -3.10 -5.91 -15.91
CA TYR A 364 -2.90 -7.21 -16.53
C TYR A 364 -3.91 -8.24 -16.04
N GLN A 365 -4.00 -9.37 -16.74
CA GLN A 365 -4.94 -10.44 -16.38
C GLN A 365 -4.53 -11.09 -15.05
N TRP A 366 -5.39 -10.97 -14.04
CA TRP A 366 -5.25 -11.69 -12.76
C TRP A 366 -3.92 -11.43 -12.04
N GLN A 367 -3.39 -10.21 -12.17
CA GLN A 367 -2.11 -9.85 -11.59
C GLN A 367 -2.28 -9.25 -10.20
N ILE A 368 -1.62 -9.86 -9.23
CA ILE A 368 -1.49 -9.41 -7.84
C ILE A 368 -0.21 -8.60 -7.73
N ASN A 369 -0.29 -7.42 -7.12
CA ASN A 369 0.89 -6.62 -6.83
C ASN A 369 1.44 -6.96 -5.45
N ILE A 370 2.77 -7.01 -5.36
CA ILE A 370 3.49 -7.36 -4.14
C ILE A 370 4.57 -6.31 -3.88
N ASP A 371 5.13 -6.36 -2.67
CA ASP A 371 6.26 -5.52 -2.30
C ASP A 371 7.43 -5.65 -3.30
N TYR A 372 8.14 -4.56 -3.54
CA TYR A 372 9.38 -4.59 -4.29
C TYR A 372 10.55 -4.94 -3.37
N GLU A 373 10.62 -6.22 -2.99
CA GLU A 373 11.59 -6.80 -2.06
C GLU A 373 12.22 -8.07 -2.64
N LYS A 374 13.40 -8.45 -2.15
CA LYS A 374 14.10 -9.66 -2.59
C LYS A 374 13.45 -10.92 -2.00
N PHE A 375 12.43 -11.44 -2.68
CA PHE A 375 11.78 -12.68 -2.27
C PHE A 375 12.71 -13.90 -2.38
N PRO A 376 12.72 -14.82 -1.39
CA PRO A 376 13.52 -16.04 -1.44
C PRO A 376 13.21 -16.91 -2.66
N PRO A 377 14.17 -17.68 -3.21
CA PRO A 377 13.94 -18.55 -4.36
C PRO A 377 12.80 -19.58 -4.18
N SER A 378 12.57 -20.04 -2.96
CA SER A 378 11.44 -20.93 -2.62
C SER A 378 10.08 -20.24 -2.82
N VAL A 379 9.98 -18.95 -2.47
CA VAL A 379 8.79 -18.13 -2.71
C VAL A 379 8.58 -17.88 -4.19
N LEU A 380 9.63 -17.49 -4.92
CA LEU A 380 9.53 -17.28 -6.37
C LEU A 380 9.10 -18.56 -7.11
N SER A 381 9.53 -19.73 -6.63
CA SER A 381 9.10 -21.03 -7.14
C SER A 381 7.63 -21.29 -6.83
N ALA A 382 7.17 -20.97 -5.61
CA ALA A 382 5.76 -21.07 -5.23
C ALA A 382 4.86 -20.15 -6.05
N PHE A 383 5.30 -18.93 -6.38
CA PHE A 383 4.56 -18.04 -7.28
C PHE A 383 4.32 -18.68 -8.65
N LYS A 384 5.35 -19.33 -9.21
CA LYS A 384 5.24 -20.07 -10.49
C LYS A 384 4.29 -21.27 -10.38
N GLU A 385 4.35 -21.99 -9.26
CA GLU A 385 3.47 -23.13 -8.99
C GLU A 385 1.99 -22.71 -8.93
N VAL A 386 1.69 -21.63 -8.21
CA VAL A 386 0.35 -21.04 -8.13
C VAL A 386 -0.11 -20.55 -9.50
N ALA A 387 0.75 -19.82 -10.23
CA ALA A 387 0.41 -19.29 -11.54
C ALA A 387 0.16 -20.37 -12.60
N ALA A 388 0.81 -21.52 -12.49
CA ALA A 388 0.56 -22.66 -13.37
C ALA A 388 -0.78 -23.36 -13.10
N ALA A 389 -1.28 -23.28 -11.86
CA ALA A 389 -2.44 -24.09 -11.43
C ALA A 389 -3.73 -23.31 -11.25
N VAL A 390 -3.66 -22.04 -10.82
CA VAL A 390 -4.83 -21.23 -10.47
C VAL A 390 -5.29 -20.40 -11.66
N THR A 391 -6.09 -21.04 -12.51
CA THR A 391 -6.80 -20.39 -13.62
C THR A 391 -8.20 -19.93 -13.17
N PRO A 392 -8.88 -19.08 -13.95
CA PRO A 392 -10.24 -18.62 -13.64
C PRO A 392 -11.26 -19.75 -13.40
N ALA A 393 -11.04 -20.94 -13.98
CA ALA A 393 -11.88 -22.11 -13.75
C ALA A 393 -11.90 -22.56 -12.28
N GLN A 394 -10.85 -22.26 -11.51
CA GLN A 394 -10.70 -22.60 -10.09
C GLN A 394 -11.24 -21.51 -9.16
N LEU A 395 -11.60 -20.36 -9.70
CA LEU A 395 -12.05 -19.20 -8.93
C LEU A 395 -13.58 -19.09 -8.93
N GLU A 396 -14.10 -18.36 -7.94
CA GLU A 396 -15.48 -17.92 -7.87
C GLU A 396 -15.58 -16.55 -7.21
N ALA A 397 -16.49 -15.70 -7.69
CA ALA A 397 -16.79 -14.44 -7.02
C ALA A 397 -17.62 -14.68 -5.76
N VAL A 398 -17.41 -13.88 -4.72
CA VAL A 398 -18.03 -14.02 -3.41
C VAL A 398 -18.91 -12.81 -3.11
N ASP A 399 -20.07 -13.06 -2.52
CA ASP A 399 -20.93 -11.99 -1.99
C ASP A 399 -20.57 -11.70 -0.54
N GLU A 400 -19.90 -10.56 -0.31
CA GLU A 400 -19.48 -10.11 1.00
C GLU A 400 -20.40 -9.06 1.65
N SER A 401 -21.56 -8.76 1.05
CA SER A 401 -22.52 -7.76 1.55
C SER A 401 -22.99 -8.04 2.99
N SER A 402 -23.01 -9.31 3.40
CA SER A 402 -23.34 -9.71 4.77
C SER A 402 -22.37 -9.15 5.83
N LEU A 403 -21.11 -8.91 5.47
CA LEU A 403 -20.10 -8.36 6.35
C LEU A 403 -20.28 -6.85 6.58
N MET A 404 -20.79 -6.13 5.59
CA MET A 404 -20.86 -4.66 5.58
C MET A 404 -21.74 -4.12 6.71
N LEU A 405 -21.13 -3.30 7.57
CA LEU A 405 -21.83 -2.53 8.60
C LEU A 405 -22.32 -1.17 8.03
N SER A 406 -21.45 -0.48 7.29
CA SER A 406 -21.70 0.80 6.64
C SER A 406 -20.99 0.84 5.29
N PRO A 407 -21.56 1.48 4.26
CA PRO A 407 -20.96 1.51 2.91
C PRO A 407 -19.63 2.27 2.83
N THR A 408 -19.30 3.14 3.78
CA THR A 408 -18.06 3.93 3.79
C THR A 408 -17.04 3.46 4.84
N SER A 409 -17.26 2.26 5.38
CA SER A 409 -16.42 1.70 6.44
C SER A 409 -16.02 0.27 6.11
N GLY A 410 -14.79 -0.09 6.43
CA GLY A 410 -14.27 -1.44 6.39
C GLY A 410 -14.55 -2.21 7.68
N ASP A 411 -15.24 -1.62 8.68
CA ASP A 411 -15.69 -2.38 9.86
C ASP A 411 -16.73 -3.42 9.44
N THR A 412 -16.57 -4.62 9.98
CA THR A 412 -17.44 -5.76 9.65
C THR A 412 -18.34 -6.13 10.83
N LYS A 413 -19.43 -6.82 10.52
CA LYS A 413 -20.35 -7.36 11.53
C LYS A 413 -19.75 -8.52 12.35
N VAL A 414 -18.55 -8.99 12.02
CA VAL A 414 -17.94 -10.20 12.59
C VAL A 414 -16.58 -9.89 13.19
N GLY A 415 -16.22 -10.61 14.27
CA GLY A 415 -14.87 -10.53 14.85
C GLY A 415 -14.51 -9.20 15.52
N ALA A 416 -15.46 -8.30 15.71
CA ALA A 416 -15.24 -7.01 16.35
C ALA A 416 -15.24 -7.10 17.87
N GLU A 417 -14.25 -6.50 18.52
CA GLU A 417 -14.20 -6.35 19.97
C GLU A 417 -15.25 -5.32 20.41
N THR A 418 -16.23 -5.74 21.22
CA THR A 418 -17.40 -4.91 21.52
C THR A 418 -17.80 -4.94 22.99
N VAL A 419 -17.78 -3.75 23.61
CA VAL A 419 -18.30 -3.52 24.95
C VAL A 419 -19.79 -3.21 24.87
N VAL A 420 -20.57 -3.77 25.80
CA VAL A 420 -22.02 -3.56 25.92
C VAL A 420 -22.32 -2.93 27.29
N ALA A 421 -23.09 -1.85 27.27
CA ALA A 421 -23.63 -1.23 28.48
C ALA A 421 -25.15 -1.46 28.52
N THR A 422 -25.63 -2.08 29.59
CA THR A 422 -27.06 -2.32 29.82
C THR A 422 -27.54 -1.48 30.99
N ALA A 423 -28.47 -0.55 30.77
CA ALA A 423 -29.04 0.26 31.84
C ALA A 423 -29.66 -0.63 32.92
N VAL A 424 -29.29 -0.38 34.19
CA VAL A 424 -29.85 -1.10 35.33
C VAL A 424 -31.36 -0.89 35.42
N THR A 425 -31.83 0.30 35.04
CA THR A 425 -33.25 0.62 34.96
C THR A 425 -33.72 0.52 33.51
N GLY A 426 -34.76 -0.29 33.26
CA GLY A 426 -35.38 -0.42 31.94
C GLY A 426 -34.64 -1.30 30.92
N GLY A 427 -33.41 -1.73 31.20
CA GLY A 427 -32.70 -2.75 30.41
C GLY A 427 -32.27 -2.33 29.00
N LEU A 428 -32.27 -1.02 28.69
CA LEU A 428 -31.79 -0.52 27.40
C LEU A 428 -30.30 -0.81 27.23
N THR A 429 -29.91 -1.22 26.02
CA THR A 429 -28.51 -1.55 25.70
C THR A 429 -27.93 -0.56 24.69
N THR A 430 -26.64 -0.31 24.81
CA THR A 430 -25.83 0.37 23.81
C THR A 430 -24.46 -0.31 23.71
N GLN A 431 -23.75 -0.10 22.61
CA GLN A 431 -22.49 -0.78 22.33
C GLN A 431 -21.41 0.20 21.93
N SER A 432 -20.16 -0.15 22.23
CA SER A 432 -18.97 0.56 21.76
C SER A 432 -17.96 -0.44 21.20
N ARG A 433 -17.41 -0.13 20.03
CA ARG A 433 -16.31 -0.89 19.43
C ARG A 433 -14.99 -0.55 20.12
N VAL A 434 -14.12 -1.54 20.24
CA VAL A 434 -12.72 -1.39 20.68
C VAL A 434 -11.82 -1.80 19.53
N VAL A 435 -10.78 -1.02 19.26
CA VAL A 435 -9.75 -1.42 18.30
C VAL A 435 -8.59 -2.04 19.08
N LEU A 436 -8.33 -3.31 18.80
CA LEU A 436 -7.20 -4.03 19.37
C LEU A 436 -6.00 -4.00 18.43
N THR A 437 -4.82 -3.78 19.00
CA THR A 437 -3.54 -3.91 18.30
C THR A 437 -2.75 -5.07 18.88
N GLY A 438 -2.38 -5.99 18.00
CA GLY A 438 -1.51 -7.12 18.30
C GLY A 438 -0.04 -6.77 18.33
N VAL A 439 0.75 -7.66 18.94
CA VAL A 439 2.21 -7.51 18.97
C VAL A 439 2.74 -7.71 17.55
N THR A 440 3.49 -6.72 17.06
CA THR A 440 4.15 -6.78 15.76
C THR A 440 5.61 -6.36 15.92
N ILE A 441 6.47 -6.92 15.07
CA ILE A 441 7.90 -6.58 15.03
C ILE A 441 8.32 -6.40 13.58
N GLY A 442 9.26 -5.51 13.31
CA GLY A 442 9.88 -5.37 11.98
C GLY A 442 11.31 -4.87 12.08
N ALA A 443 12.06 -5.01 10.99
CA ALA A 443 13.43 -4.54 10.85
C ALA A 443 13.52 -3.55 9.67
N PRO A 444 14.47 -2.60 9.68
CA PRO A 444 14.62 -1.63 8.59
C PRO A 444 15.04 -2.21 7.23
N ALA A 445 15.55 -3.44 7.21
CA ALA A 445 15.97 -4.12 5.98
C ALA A 445 15.80 -5.63 6.16
N ALA A 446 15.27 -6.31 5.14
CA ALA A 446 15.17 -7.76 5.10
C ALA A 446 16.52 -8.44 4.77
N GLN A 447 17.47 -7.70 4.21
CA GLN A 447 18.75 -8.23 3.75
C GLN A 447 19.90 -7.23 3.96
N LYS A 448 21.10 -7.75 4.27
CA LYS A 448 22.35 -6.97 4.33
C LYS A 448 23.52 -7.79 3.79
N TYR A 449 24.48 -7.09 3.20
CA TYR A 449 25.75 -7.65 2.73
C TYR A 449 26.89 -7.06 3.51
N VAL A 450 27.76 -7.92 4.05
CA VAL A 450 28.83 -7.50 4.95
C VAL A 450 30.13 -8.17 4.56
N GLN A 451 31.25 -7.45 4.60
CA GLN A 451 32.57 -8.04 4.43
C GLN A 451 33.20 -8.38 5.79
N VAL A 452 33.97 -9.47 5.85
CA VAL A 452 34.82 -9.75 7.02
C VAL A 452 35.73 -8.58 7.35
N GLY A 453 35.98 -8.35 8.64
CA GLY A 453 36.79 -7.23 9.12
C GLY A 453 36.14 -5.85 9.01
N ALA A 454 34.92 -5.73 8.46
CA ALA A 454 34.15 -4.49 8.54
C ALA A 454 33.73 -4.22 10.01
N PRO A 455 33.49 -2.96 10.40
CA PRO A 455 33.07 -2.63 11.76
C PRO A 455 31.75 -3.29 12.18
N SER A 456 31.60 -3.51 13.49
CA SER A 456 30.38 -4.06 14.08
C SER A 456 29.14 -3.26 13.68
N GLN A 457 28.06 -3.98 13.37
CA GLN A 457 26.78 -3.44 12.94
C GLN A 457 25.77 -3.57 14.07
N GLN A 458 25.12 -2.48 14.44
CA GLN A 458 23.98 -2.53 15.35
C GLN A 458 22.72 -2.84 14.56
N PHE A 459 22.07 -3.97 14.83
CA PHE A 459 20.73 -4.22 14.32
C PHE A 459 19.69 -3.56 15.22
N THR A 460 18.64 -3.07 14.58
CA THR A 460 17.52 -2.40 15.24
C THR A 460 16.23 -3.03 14.77
N THR A 461 15.23 -2.99 15.63
CA THR A 461 13.86 -3.39 15.32
C THR A 461 12.89 -2.37 15.87
N TRP A 462 11.68 -2.40 15.32
CA TRP A 462 10.52 -1.71 15.86
C TRP A 462 9.55 -2.74 16.39
N VAL A 463 9.01 -2.53 17.60
CA VAL A 463 8.03 -3.41 18.25
C VAL A 463 6.81 -2.57 18.63
N HIS A 464 5.63 -2.98 18.17
CA HIS A 464 4.36 -2.31 18.48
C HIS A 464 3.37 -3.26 19.15
N GLY A 465 2.25 -2.71 19.63
CA GLY A 465 1.15 -3.47 20.23
C GLY A 465 1.39 -3.97 21.66
N SER A 466 2.50 -3.59 22.30
CA SER A 466 2.79 -3.88 23.70
C SER A 466 3.62 -2.76 24.34
N SER A 467 3.52 -2.63 25.66
CA SER A 467 4.46 -1.80 26.44
C SER A 467 5.83 -2.46 26.63
N ASN A 468 5.93 -3.77 26.44
CA ASN A 468 7.22 -4.48 26.44
C ASN A 468 7.78 -4.55 25.02
N THR A 469 8.73 -3.68 24.71
CA THR A 469 9.39 -3.61 23.39
C THR A 469 10.71 -4.37 23.35
N GLY A 470 11.03 -5.16 24.39
CA GLY A 470 12.24 -5.97 24.44
C GLY A 470 12.25 -7.07 23.38
N VAL A 471 13.45 -7.39 22.88
CA VAL A 471 13.66 -8.47 21.90
C VAL A 471 14.78 -9.40 22.35
N THR A 472 14.69 -10.66 21.93
CA THR A 472 15.77 -11.65 22.04
C THR A 472 16.37 -11.89 20.67
N TRP A 473 17.69 -11.73 20.57
CA TRP A 473 18.43 -11.89 19.33
C TRP A 473 19.04 -13.28 19.20
N SER A 474 18.99 -13.85 18.00
CA SER A 474 19.66 -15.10 17.65
C SER A 474 20.21 -15.04 16.22
N MET A 475 21.14 -15.94 15.89
CA MET A 475 21.78 -16.01 14.58
C MET A 475 22.04 -17.47 14.20
N ASN A 476 21.66 -17.87 13.00
CA ASN A 476 21.88 -19.22 12.51
C ASN A 476 22.07 -19.28 10.98
N PRO A 477 23.11 -19.97 10.48
CA PRO A 477 24.29 -20.50 11.20
C PRO A 477 25.10 -19.39 11.90
N ALA A 478 25.88 -19.74 12.93
CA ALA A 478 26.73 -18.76 13.61
C ALA A 478 27.91 -18.33 12.73
N VAL A 479 27.85 -17.11 12.16
CA VAL A 479 28.91 -16.55 11.30
C VAL A 479 29.36 -15.20 11.86
N GLY A 480 30.45 -15.17 12.63
CA GLY A 480 30.84 -14.01 13.43
C GLY A 480 30.28 -14.08 14.84
N THR A 481 30.06 -12.93 15.49
CA THR A 481 29.49 -12.86 16.84
C THR A 481 28.27 -11.94 16.87
N LEU A 482 27.23 -12.32 17.61
CA LEU A 482 26.05 -11.51 17.86
C LEU A 482 25.87 -11.37 19.37
N THR A 483 25.81 -10.14 19.85
CA THR A 483 25.58 -9.86 21.27
C THR A 483 24.08 -9.94 21.61
N PRO A 484 23.71 -10.14 22.89
CA PRO A 484 22.31 -10.05 23.32
C PRO A 484 21.66 -8.69 23.02
N GLY A 485 22.44 -7.64 22.83
CA GLY A 485 21.96 -6.30 22.45
C GLY A 485 21.78 -6.10 20.93
N GLY A 486 21.95 -7.14 20.10
CA GLY A 486 21.78 -7.03 18.65
C GLY A 486 22.98 -6.45 17.89
N SER A 487 24.11 -6.22 18.56
CA SER A 487 25.36 -5.83 17.89
C SER A 487 26.02 -7.05 17.27
N TYR A 488 26.15 -7.05 15.94
CA TYR A 488 26.81 -8.06 15.14
C TYR A 488 28.24 -7.66 14.79
N THR A 489 29.20 -8.56 14.98
CA THR A 489 30.59 -8.36 14.55
C THR A 489 30.94 -9.42 13.51
N PRO A 490 31.30 -9.01 12.26
CA PRO A 490 31.75 -9.93 11.23
C PRO A 490 32.96 -10.74 11.71
N PRO A 491 33.13 -12.00 11.27
CA PRO A 491 34.32 -12.76 11.61
C PRO A 491 35.59 -12.10 11.03
N ALA A 492 36.75 -12.40 11.60
CA ALA A 492 38.03 -11.85 11.14
C ALA A 492 38.45 -12.39 9.76
N SER A 493 38.04 -13.62 9.43
CA SER A 493 38.30 -14.27 8.15
C SER A 493 37.19 -15.26 7.81
N LEU A 494 37.05 -15.55 6.52
CA LEU A 494 36.07 -16.49 6.00
C LEU A 494 36.62 -17.10 4.70
N ALA A 495 36.45 -18.41 4.50
CA ALA A 495 37.00 -19.10 3.33
C ALA A 495 36.17 -18.90 2.05
N ALA A 496 34.85 -18.77 2.20
CA ALA A 496 33.91 -18.59 1.10
C ALA A 496 32.70 -17.77 1.57
N VAL A 497 31.98 -17.16 0.63
CA VAL A 497 30.75 -16.42 0.95
C VAL A 497 29.79 -17.31 1.72
N THR A 498 29.26 -16.80 2.84
CA THR A 498 28.36 -17.56 3.72
C THR A 498 27.15 -16.70 4.05
N THR A 499 25.96 -17.31 4.04
CA THR A 499 24.72 -16.67 4.47
C THR A 499 24.35 -17.08 5.88
N THR A 500 23.83 -16.14 6.67
CA THR A 500 23.23 -16.41 7.98
C THR A 500 21.96 -15.59 8.16
N THR A 501 21.02 -16.10 8.94
CA THR A 501 19.80 -15.36 9.30
C THR A 501 19.93 -14.89 10.73
N VAL A 502 19.77 -13.57 10.93
CA VAL A 502 19.63 -12.96 12.25
C VAL A 502 18.16 -12.79 12.55
N THR A 503 17.72 -13.30 13.69
CA THR A 503 16.32 -13.29 14.12
C THR A 503 16.18 -12.48 15.40
N ALA A 504 15.26 -11.52 15.38
CA ALA A 504 14.78 -10.83 16.56
C ALA A 504 13.39 -11.38 16.93
N THR A 505 13.27 -11.97 18.12
CA THR A 505 12.01 -12.48 18.66
C THR A 505 11.47 -11.50 19.70
N SER A 506 10.19 -11.14 19.63
CA SER A 506 9.58 -10.26 20.62
C SER A 506 9.51 -10.93 22.00
N ASN A 507 9.87 -10.20 23.05
CA ASN A 507 9.71 -10.66 24.43
C ASN A 507 8.27 -10.52 24.94
N ALA A 508 7.43 -9.73 24.25
CA ALA A 508 6.01 -9.63 24.54
C ALA A 508 5.20 -10.80 23.95
N ASP A 509 5.61 -11.28 22.78
CA ASP A 509 5.02 -12.44 22.12
C ASP A 509 6.09 -13.24 21.37
N SER A 510 6.46 -14.41 21.92
CA SER A 510 7.53 -15.24 21.37
C SER A 510 7.20 -15.90 20.02
N THR A 511 5.95 -15.78 19.54
CA THR A 511 5.55 -16.27 18.21
C THR A 511 5.79 -15.24 17.11
N VAL A 512 6.15 -14.00 17.47
CA VAL A 512 6.33 -12.88 16.56
C VAL A 512 7.82 -12.54 16.42
N GLN A 513 8.33 -12.62 15.19
CA GLN A 513 9.76 -12.41 14.90
C GLN A 513 10.03 -11.61 13.62
N ALA A 514 11.17 -10.92 13.57
CA ALA A 514 11.71 -10.29 12.37
C ALA A 514 13.03 -10.97 12.00
N GLU A 515 13.27 -11.12 10.70
CA GLU A 515 14.45 -11.79 10.15
C GLU A 515 15.23 -10.84 9.25
N ILE A 516 16.56 -10.90 9.37
CA ILE A 516 17.50 -10.19 8.51
C ILE A 516 18.44 -11.24 7.90
N ASN A 517 18.40 -11.38 6.58
CA ASN A 517 19.32 -12.25 5.86
C ASN A 517 20.65 -11.55 5.66
N LEU A 518 21.71 -12.09 6.25
CA LEU A 518 23.07 -11.57 6.13
C LEU A 518 23.88 -12.43 5.17
N THR A 519 24.47 -11.79 4.16
CA THR A 519 25.47 -12.43 3.30
C THR A 519 26.84 -11.87 3.65
N VAL A 520 27.74 -12.75 4.11
CA VAL A 520 29.08 -12.39 4.56
C VAL A 520 30.11 -12.76 3.50
N PHE A 521 30.85 -11.77 3.00
CA PHE A 521 31.91 -11.94 2.01
C PHE A 521 33.30 -12.09 2.64
N PRO A 522 34.18 -12.93 2.08
CA PRO A 522 35.61 -12.97 2.42
C PRO A 522 36.32 -11.63 2.22
N GLY A 523 37.51 -11.52 2.82
CA GLY A 523 38.32 -10.30 2.73
C GLY A 523 38.89 -10.10 1.33
N GLY A 524 39.14 -8.85 0.97
CA GLY A 524 39.68 -8.48 -0.34
C GLY A 524 38.60 -8.04 -1.32
N THR A 525 38.59 -8.62 -2.52
CA THR A 525 37.67 -8.21 -3.60
C THR A 525 36.34 -8.97 -3.51
N ILE A 526 35.23 -8.24 -3.42
CA ILE A 526 33.87 -8.80 -3.49
C ILE A 526 33.55 -9.07 -4.97
N ARG A 527 32.99 -10.24 -5.27
CA ARG A 527 32.60 -10.67 -6.62
C ARG A 527 31.25 -11.35 -6.60
N ILE A 528 30.32 -10.85 -7.42
CA ILE A 528 28.96 -11.37 -7.54
C ILE A 528 28.68 -11.66 -9.01
N ILE A 529 28.14 -12.85 -9.28
CA ILE A 529 27.61 -13.23 -10.58
C ILE A 529 26.10 -13.44 -10.43
N ASN A 530 25.33 -12.69 -11.22
CA ASN A 530 23.88 -12.76 -11.15
C ASN A 530 23.36 -14.02 -11.85
N GLY A 531 22.31 -14.60 -11.27
CA GLY A 531 21.57 -15.71 -11.86
C GLY A 531 22.27 -17.05 -11.91
N SER A 532 23.44 -17.15 -11.27
CA SER A 532 24.04 -18.44 -10.93
C SER A 532 23.43 -19.00 -9.64
N THR A 533 23.28 -20.32 -9.54
CA THR A 533 22.90 -21.02 -8.30
C THR A 533 24.10 -21.55 -7.52
N THR A 534 25.29 -21.52 -8.12
CA THR A 534 26.56 -21.95 -7.54
C THR A 534 27.67 -20.94 -7.84
N PRO A 535 28.71 -20.83 -7.00
CA PRO A 535 29.85 -19.98 -7.34
C PRO A 535 30.46 -20.32 -8.70
N TYR A 536 30.96 -19.31 -9.41
CA TYR A 536 31.66 -19.44 -10.69
C TYR A 536 33.13 -19.08 -10.54
N THR A 537 34.03 -19.92 -11.04
CA THR A 537 35.47 -19.62 -11.07
C THR A 537 35.87 -19.18 -12.48
N ASP A 538 36.40 -17.97 -12.59
CA ASP A 538 36.85 -17.43 -13.88
C ASP A 538 38.21 -18.02 -14.30
N THR A 539 38.63 -17.74 -15.54
CA THR A 539 39.88 -18.23 -16.13
C THR A 539 41.14 -17.75 -15.38
N GLN A 540 41.02 -16.74 -14.52
CA GLN A 540 42.09 -16.22 -13.67
C GLN A 540 42.07 -16.82 -12.26
N GLY A 541 41.15 -17.74 -11.97
CA GLY A 541 41.01 -18.40 -10.68
C GLY A 541 40.24 -17.57 -9.64
N ASN A 542 39.61 -16.46 -10.01
CA ASN A 542 38.77 -15.72 -9.08
C ASN A 542 37.42 -16.41 -8.92
N VAL A 543 36.94 -16.47 -7.68
CA VAL A 543 35.62 -17.02 -7.36
C VAL A 543 34.59 -15.90 -7.29
N TRP A 544 33.52 -16.04 -8.07
CA TRP A 544 32.36 -15.16 -8.13
C TRP A 544 31.20 -15.82 -7.39
N ALA A 545 30.67 -15.15 -6.38
CA ALA A 545 29.59 -15.69 -5.57
C ALA A 545 28.26 -15.65 -6.33
N ALA A 546 27.51 -16.75 -6.27
CA ALA A 546 26.12 -16.78 -6.69
C ALA A 546 25.29 -15.90 -5.75
N SER A 547 25.01 -14.68 -6.20
CA SER A 547 24.20 -13.71 -5.48
C SER A 547 23.51 -12.79 -6.50
N SER A 548 22.65 -11.91 -6.03
CA SER A 548 21.98 -10.93 -6.89
C SER A 548 21.86 -9.60 -6.15
N GLY A 549 21.33 -8.56 -6.79
CA GLY A 549 21.10 -7.26 -6.15
C GLY A 549 20.15 -7.33 -4.97
N ASP A 550 19.94 -6.19 -4.34
CA ASP A 550 19.41 -6.14 -2.97
C ASP A 550 17.89 -5.99 -2.92
N ASP A 551 17.26 -5.76 -4.08
CA ASP A 551 15.84 -5.44 -4.19
C ASP A 551 15.00 -6.52 -4.92
N GLY A 552 13.80 -6.19 -5.41
CA GLY A 552 12.80 -7.13 -5.94
C GLY A 552 12.93 -7.53 -7.42
N GLY A 553 14.13 -7.45 -7.99
CA GLY A 553 14.39 -7.84 -9.38
C GLY A 553 14.32 -9.36 -9.65
N TRP A 554 14.45 -9.76 -10.91
CA TRP A 554 14.43 -11.14 -11.38
C TRP A 554 15.60 -11.47 -12.30
N ILE A 555 15.85 -12.78 -12.44
CA ILE A 555 16.89 -13.30 -13.32
C ILE A 555 16.33 -13.52 -14.71
N TYR A 556 17.02 -13.01 -15.71
CA TYR A 556 16.73 -13.26 -17.13
C TYR A 556 17.96 -13.88 -17.78
N ASN A 557 17.78 -15.09 -18.32
CA ASN A 557 18.85 -15.83 -18.98
C ASN A 557 18.98 -15.31 -20.42
N ASN A 558 20.16 -14.78 -20.70
CA ASN A 558 20.47 -14.09 -21.93
C ASN A 558 21.20 -15.00 -22.93
N GLY A 559 20.92 -16.31 -22.93
CA GLY A 559 21.63 -17.37 -23.68
C GLY A 559 21.68 -17.26 -25.21
N GLY A 560 21.73 -16.05 -25.77
CA GLY A 560 22.10 -15.78 -27.16
C GLY A 560 23.60 -16.02 -27.43
N PRO A 561 24.00 -16.05 -28.71
CA PRO A 561 25.38 -16.25 -29.09
C PRO A 561 26.21 -15.02 -28.70
N TYR A 562 27.06 -15.17 -27.68
CA TYR A 562 28.12 -14.21 -27.37
C TYR A 562 29.30 -14.41 -28.31
N ALA A 563 30.07 -13.34 -28.56
CA ALA A 563 31.41 -13.52 -29.11
C ALA A 563 32.23 -14.45 -28.19
N THR A 564 33.14 -15.24 -28.75
CA THR A 564 34.01 -16.12 -27.94
C THR A 564 34.96 -15.28 -27.09
N ILE A 565 34.50 -14.93 -25.89
CA ILE A 565 35.26 -14.18 -24.88
C ILE A 565 35.59 -15.10 -23.70
N PRO A 566 36.77 -14.94 -23.09
CA PRO A 566 37.02 -15.52 -21.78
C PRO A 566 35.92 -15.10 -20.80
N ASP A 567 35.48 -16.04 -19.97
CA ASP A 567 34.53 -15.78 -18.87
C ASP A 567 33.18 -15.19 -19.31
N ALA A 568 32.67 -15.57 -20.49
CA ALA A 568 31.36 -15.17 -21.02
C ALA A 568 30.21 -15.37 -20.01
N ASN A 569 30.33 -16.36 -19.11
CA ASN A 569 29.37 -16.62 -18.04
C ASN A 569 29.09 -15.40 -17.15
N LEU A 570 30.04 -14.46 -17.00
CA LEU A 570 29.85 -13.22 -16.24
C LEU A 570 28.86 -12.24 -16.90
N TYR A 571 28.46 -12.49 -18.15
CA TYR A 571 27.58 -11.63 -18.95
C TYR A 571 26.31 -12.37 -19.42
N ASN A 572 26.29 -13.70 -19.33
CA ASN A 572 25.23 -14.56 -19.86
C ASN A 572 23.87 -14.39 -19.18
N THR A 573 23.83 -13.78 -18.00
CA THR A 573 22.62 -13.68 -17.21
C THR A 573 22.61 -12.34 -16.51
N ASP A 574 21.50 -11.64 -16.66
CA ASP A 574 21.29 -10.37 -16.00
C ASP A 574 20.32 -10.53 -14.84
N TYR A 575 20.51 -9.68 -13.85
CA TYR A 575 19.50 -9.35 -12.87
C TYR A 575 18.79 -8.06 -13.33
N PHE A 576 17.48 -8.15 -13.54
CA PHE A 576 16.62 -7.11 -14.10
C PHE A 576 15.63 -6.58 -13.08
N SER A 577 15.21 -5.33 -13.28
CA SER A 577 14.21 -4.67 -12.48
C SER A 577 13.48 -3.60 -13.29
N GLU A 578 12.18 -3.45 -13.10
CA GLU A 578 11.40 -2.31 -13.60
C GLU A 578 11.59 -1.04 -12.75
N ASN A 579 12.12 -1.17 -11.53
CA ASN A 579 12.47 -0.09 -10.60
C ASN A 579 13.98 0.21 -10.60
N ASP A 580 14.40 1.24 -9.86
CA ASP A 580 15.80 1.43 -9.47
C ASP A 580 16.32 0.18 -8.74
N MET A 581 17.59 -0.17 -8.98
CA MET A 581 18.22 -1.35 -8.41
C MET A 581 19.43 -0.96 -7.55
N ARG A 582 19.44 -1.38 -6.29
CA ARG A 582 20.44 -1.00 -5.30
C ARG A 582 21.35 -2.16 -4.89
N PHE A 583 22.59 -1.80 -4.56
CA PHE A 583 23.63 -2.66 -4.01
C PHE A 583 24.35 -1.94 -2.87
N ASP A 584 24.11 -2.40 -1.65
CA ASP A 584 24.63 -1.82 -0.41
C ASP A 584 25.49 -2.84 0.34
N PHE A 585 26.77 -2.52 0.53
CA PHE A 585 27.71 -3.35 1.26
C PHE A 585 28.27 -2.63 2.48
N THR A 586 28.20 -3.30 3.63
CA THR A 586 29.01 -2.93 4.79
C THR A 586 30.45 -3.37 4.57
N VAL A 587 31.34 -2.40 4.36
CA VAL A 587 32.79 -2.60 4.14
C VAL A 587 33.56 -1.60 5.00
N SER A 588 34.85 -1.83 5.21
CA SER A 588 35.68 -0.85 5.91
C SER A 588 35.80 0.46 5.12
N ASN A 589 36.02 1.58 5.82
CA ASN A 589 36.35 2.83 5.16
C ASN A 589 37.59 2.71 4.25
N GLY A 590 37.53 3.32 3.07
CA GLY A 590 38.59 3.22 2.08
C GLY A 590 38.13 3.60 0.68
N ASN A 591 39.06 3.51 -0.26
CA ASN A 591 38.76 3.69 -1.68
C ASN A 591 38.57 2.32 -2.33
N TYR A 592 37.56 2.22 -3.16
CA TYR A 592 37.17 1.03 -3.87
C TYR A 592 36.98 1.34 -5.35
N LEU A 593 37.20 0.33 -6.19
CA LEU A 593 36.83 0.36 -7.59
C LEU A 593 35.72 -0.66 -7.80
N ILE A 594 34.54 -0.16 -8.17
CA ILE A 594 33.42 -0.98 -8.60
C ILE A 594 33.59 -1.21 -10.11
N THR A 595 33.57 -2.47 -10.53
CA THR A 595 33.50 -2.87 -11.93
C THR A 595 32.13 -3.53 -12.14
N ALA A 596 31.21 -2.77 -12.74
CA ALA A 596 29.88 -3.24 -13.08
C ALA A 596 29.90 -3.79 -14.51
N LYS A 597 29.50 -5.06 -14.65
CA LYS A 597 29.57 -5.83 -15.90
C LYS A 597 28.18 -5.93 -16.52
N PHE A 598 28.08 -5.60 -17.80
CA PHE A 598 26.82 -5.56 -18.52
C PHE A 598 26.92 -6.29 -19.86
N ALA A 599 25.81 -6.86 -20.30
CA ALA A 599 25.58 -7.16 -21.70
C ALA A 599 24.10 -6.92 -22.03
N PHE A 600 23.80 -5.99 -22.95
CA PHE A 600 22.43 -5.81 -23.40
C PHE A 600 22.01 -6.98 -24.28
N THR A 601 20.90 -7.60 -23.94
CA THR A 601 20.56 -8.93 -24.46
C THR A 601 19.08 -9.09 -24.81
N GLU A 602 18.27 -8.07 -24.56
CA GLU A 602 16.85 -8.07 -24.92
C GLU A 602 16.64 -7.94 -26.43
N ALA A 603 15.42 -8.20 -26.91
CA ALA A 603 15.04 -8.06 -28.31
C ALA A 603 14.93 -6.58 -28.79
N GLY A 604 15.40 -5.63 -27.97
CA GLY A 604 15.44 -4.21 -28.25
C GLY A 604 16.71 -3.75 -28.96
N GLY A 605 16.96 -2.43 -28.88
CA GLY A 605 18.14 -1.78 -29.44
C GLY A 605 18.44 -0.48 -28.70
N ALA A 606 19.05 0.48 -29.38
CA ALA A 606 19.36 1.79 -28.80
C ALA A 606 18.11 2.45 -28.20
N GLY A 607 18.24 2.97 -26.98
CA GLY A 607 17.19 3.61 -26.19
C GLY A 607 16.22 2.67 -25.49
N TYR A 608 16.37 1.35 -25.65
CA TYR A 608 15.46 0.38 -25.03
C TYR A 608 15.59 0.35 -23.51
N ASP A 609 16.82 0.38 -22.99
CA ASP A 609 17.14 0.58 -21.58
C ASP A 609 18.17 1.68 -21.46
N VAL A 610 17.85 2.70 -20.65
CA VAL A 610 18.77 3.80 -20.35
C VAL A 610 18.87 3.94 -18.84
N ASN A 611 20.08 3.74 -18.32
CA ASN A 611 20.32 3.69 -16.88
C ASN A 611 21.28 4.80 -16.42
N GLY A 612 21.09 5.26 -15.19
CA GLY A 612 22.05 6.05 -14.45
C GLY A 612 22.90 5.16 -13.54
N LEU A 613 24.22 5.35 -13.50
CA LEU A 613 25.12 4.65 -12.58
C LEU A 613 25.51 5.62 -11.45
N GLU A 614 24.92 5.40 -10.29
CA GLU A 614 25.10 6.22 -9.09
C GLU A 614 26.00 5.51 -8.08
N VAL A 615 26.96 6.22 -7.52
CA VAL A 615 27.88 5.71 -6.49
C VAL A 615 27.92 6.69 -5.33
N GLN A 616 27.69 6.20 -4.10
CA GLN A 616 27.67 7.01 -2.88
C GLN A 616 26.77 8.26 -3.00
N GLY A 617 25.60 8.10 -3.64
CA GLY A 617 24.63 9.19 -3.84
C GLY A 617 24.95 10.15 -5.00
N GLN A 618 26.04 9.91 -5.75
CA GLN A 618 26.47 10.76 -6.85
C GLN A 618 26.33 10.04 -8.20
N MET A 619 25.67 10.70 -9.16
CA MET A 619 25.53 10.17 -10.53
C MET A 619 26.86 10.28 -11.26
N LEU A 620 27.50 9.15 -11.58
CA LEU A 620 28.76 9.14 -12.34
C LEU A 620 28.50 9.03 -13.85
N TYR A 621 27.52 8.22 -14.25
CA TYR A 621 27.10 8.09 -15.64
C TYR A 621 25.58 8.24 -15.72
N PRO A 622 25.04 9.39 -16.14
CA PRO A 622 23.59 9.65 -16.06
C PRO A 622 22.77 8.99 -17.18
N ASN A 623 23.38 8.61 -18.30
CA ASN A 623 22.68 8.09 -19.49
C ASN A 623 23.49 6.95 -20.13
N VAL A 624 23.48 5.79 -19.47
CA VAL A 624 24.10 4.56 -19.95
C VAL A 624 23.11 3.79 -20.80
N ASP A 625 23.40 3.71 -22.09
CA ASP A 625 22.77 2.77 -23.03
C ASP A 625 23.83 1.72 -23.39
N VAL A 626 23.73 0.54 -22.76
CA VAL A 626 24.70 -0.56 -22.94
C VAL A 626 24.69 -1.06 -24.38
N TYR A 627 23.54 -1.11 -25.05
CA TYR A 627 23.47 -1.55 -26.45
C TYR A 627 24.33 -0.66 -27.34
N VAL A 628 24.24 0.66 -27.14
CA VAL A 628 25.02 1.63 -27.92
C VAL A 628 26.52 1.53 -27.62
N VAL A 629 26.90 1.55 -26.33
CA VAL A 629 28.34 1.58 -25.97
C VAL A 629 29.06 0.27 -26.25
N ALA A 630 28.35 -0.86 -26.17
CA ALA A 630 28.92 -2.17 -26.45
C ALA A 630 28.93 -2.49 -27.96
N GLY A 631 28.25 -1.68 -28.79
CA GLY A 631 28.18 -1.89 -30.24
C GLY A 631 27.15 -2.93 -30.68
N GLY A 632 26.12 -3.17 -29.86
CA GLY A 632 24.98 -4.02 -30.18
C GLY A 632 24.66 -5.06 -29.11
N ARG A 633 23.74 -5.97 -29.46
CA ARG A 633 23.25 -7.04 -28.59
C ARG A 633 24.34 -8.10 -28.33
N ASN A 634 24.35 -8.66 -27.12
CA ASN A 634 25.27 -9.70 -26.64
C ASN A 634 26.75 -9.28 -26.71
N GLN A 635 27.02 -7.98 -26.59
CA GLN A 635 28.37 -7.46 -26.47
C GLN A 635 28.66 -7.09 -25.01
N PRO A 636 29.74 -7.61 -24.41
CA PRO A 636 30.09 -7.29 -23.03
C PRO A 636 30.60 -5.84 -22.92
N TYR A 637 30.25 -5.17 -21.83
CA TYR A 637 30.82 -3.87 -21.49
C TYR A 637 30.98 -3.72 -19.97
N ASP A 638 32.13 -3.20 -19.55
CA ASP A 638 32.45 -2.97 -18.15
C ASP A 638 32.50 -1.48 -17.86
N TYR A 639 31.75 -1.03 -16.86
CA TYR A 639 31.92 0.30 -16.28
C TYR A 639 32.81 0.24 -15.05
N LYS A 640 33.80 1.15 -15.00
CA LYS A 640 34.70 1.36 -13.86
C LYS A 640 34.26 2.59 -13.08
N LEU A 641 33.94 2.38 -11.81
CA LEU A 641 33.21 3.30 -10.95
C LEU A 641 33.98 3.45 -9.62
N PRO A 642 34.78 4.52 -9.45
CA PRO A 642 35.48 4.75 -8.19
C PRO A 642 34.49 5.10 -7.07
N ALA A 643 34.72 4.54 -5.88
CA ALA A 643 33.90 4.78 -4.69
C ALA A 643 34.80 5.10 -3.49
N THR A 644 34.47 6.16 -2.76
CA THR A 644 35.10 6.48 -1.48
C THR A 644 34.11 6.21 -0.35
N VAL A 645 34.48 5.31 0.56
CA VAL A 645 33.68 4.89 1.70
C VAL A 645 34.21 5.55 2.97
N THR A 646 33.35 6.33 3.64
CA THR A 646 33.70 7.10 4.85
C THR A 646 32.85 6.75 6.07
N ASN A 647 31.76 6.03 5.86
CA ASN A 647 30.77 5.64 6.86
C ASN A 647 30.57 4.11 6.96
N ASN A 648 31.53 3.34 6.46
CA ASN A 648 31.51 1.88 6.35
C ASN A 648 30.35 1.32 5.51
N GLN A 649 29.76 2.15 4.65
CA GLN A 649 28.71 1.76 3.72
C GLN A 649 29.16 2.14 2.31
N LEU A 650 29.28 1.12 1.46
CA LEU A 650 29.37 1.30 0.02
C LEU A 650 27.97 1.16 -0.56
N SER A 651 27.57 2.12 -1.39
CA SER A 651 26.30 2.12 -2.10
C SER A 651 26.53 2.33 -3.59
N PHE A 652 25.96 1.44 -4.39
CA PHE A 652 25.88 1.52 -5.84
C PHE A 652 24.43 1.34 -6.25
N VAL A 653 23.90 2.28 -7.04
CA VAL A 653 22.52 2.23 -7.52
C VAL A 653 22.52 2.35 -9.04
N ILE A 654 21.82 1.42 -9.69
CA ILE A 654 21.47 1.53 -11.10
C ILE A 654 20.09 2.15 -11.16
N ARG A 655 20.07 3.41 -11.57
CA ARG A 655 18.86 4.21 -11.69
C ARG A 655 18.20 3.98 -13.03
N ARG A 656 16.90 3.77 -13.06
CA ARG A 656 16.16 3.77 -14.31
C ARG A 656 15.89 5.22 -14.72
N VAL A 657 16.40 5.62 -15.89
CA VAL A 657 16.33 7.00 -16.40
C VAL A 657 15.43 7.07 -17.62
N GLY A 658 15.42 6.03 -18.44
CA GLY A 658 14.51 5.84 -19.54
C GLY A 658 14.45 4.37 -19.94
N GLY A 659 13.59 4.04 -20.89
CA GLY A 659 13.43 2.65 -21.32
C GLY A 659 12.68 1.80 -20.30
N HIS A 660 12.90 0.48 -20.31
CA HIS A 660 12.06 -0.48 -19.60
C HIS A 660 12.64 -0.95 -18.26
N HIS A 661 13.96 -1.12 -18.17
CA HIS A 661 14.56 -1.81 -17.05
C HIS A 661 15.89 -1.19 -16.57
N ALA A 662 16.21 -1.41 -15.30
CA ALA A 662 17.56 -1.41 -14.77
C ALA A 662 18.10 -2.84 -14.74
N PHE A 663 19.36 -3.04 -15.15
CA PHE A 663 19.95 -4.37 -15.18
C PHE A 663 21.45 -4.39 -14.94
N VAL A 664 22.00 -5.53 -14.53
CA VAL A 664 23.45 -5.80 -14.47
C VAL A 664 23.72 -7.29 -14.49
N SER A 665 24.84 -7.72 -15.08
CA SER A 665 25.20 -9.14 -15.19
C SER A 665 26.06 -9.62 -14.02
N ALA A 666 27.06 -8.83 -13.64
CA ALA A 666 27.97 -9.16 -12.55
C ALA A 666 28.61 -7.90 -11.94
N LEU A 667 29.08 -8.02 -10.70
CA LEU A 667 29.68 -6.92 -9.95
C LEU A 667 31.00 -7.37 -9.30
N GLN A 668 32.06 -6.58 -9.48
CA GLN A 668 33.31 -6.72 -8.74
C GLN A 668 33.62 -5.44 -7.97
N ILE A 669 33.94 -5.55 -6.69
CA ILE A 669 34.30 -4.41 -5.84
C ILE A 669 35.67 -4.70 -5.23
N ALA A 670 36.69 -4.00 -5.70
CA ALA A 670 38.07 -4.19 -5.28
C ALA A 670 38.57 -2.99 -4.46
N PRO A 671 39.23 -3.19 -3.30
CA PRO A 671 39.91 -2.10 -2.61
C PRO A 671 41.05 -1.56 -3.47
N VAL A 672 41.24 -0.25 -3.47
CA VAL A 672 42.34 0.43 -4.18
C VAL A 672 43.51 0.63 -3.22
N THR A 673 44.59 -0.13 -3.41
CA THR A 673 45.81 -0.01 -2.61
C THR A 673 46.79 0.98 -3.28
N GLY A 674 46.86 2.21 -2.75
CA GLY A 674 47.81 3.26 -3.19
C GLY A 674 47.15 4.60 -3.55
N THR A 675 47.91 5.69 -3.53
CA THR A 675 47.47 7.05 -3.89
C THR A 675 47.33 7.19 -5.41
N SER A 676 46.23 6.72 -6.01
CA SER A 676 45.85 7.16 -7.36
C SER A 676 44.93 8.39 -7.24
N THR A 677 45.52 9.55 -6.97
CA THR A 677 44.85 10.86 -7.05
C THR A 677 44.76 11.36 -8.49
N GLY A 678 44.36 10.48 -9.42
CA GLY A 678 44.01 10.90 -10.77
C GLY A 678 42.55 11.36 -10.78
N PRO A 679 42.21 12.57 -11.22
CA PRO A 679 40.82 12.89 -11.49
C PRO A 679 40.28 11.91 -12.56
N PRO A 680 38.96 11.62 -12.58
CA PRO A 680 38.39 10.82 -13.64
C PRO A 680 38.74 11.42 -15.01
N ALA A 681 38.90 10.56 -16.02
CA ALA A 681 38.77 11.02 -17.40
C ALA A 681 37.47 11.83 -17.46
N THR A 682 37.58 13.06 -17.96
CA THR A 682 36.53 14.08 -18.03
C THR A 682 35.17 13.45 -18.35
N PRO A 683 34.09 13.78 -17.63
CA PRO A 683 32.76 13.42 -18.10
C PRO A 683 32.62 13.98 -19.51
N LEU A 684 32.22 13.15 -20.47
CA LEU A 684 31.68 13.68 -21.72
C LEU A 684 30.45 14.51 -21.34
N THR A 685 30.61 15.83 -21.30
CA THR A 685 29.50 16.78 -21.29
C THR A 685 28.73 16.59 -22.59
N LEU A 686 27.74 15.70 -22.57
CA LEU A 686 26.64 15.75 -23.52
C LEU A 686 25.72 16.87 -23.02
N THR A 687 25.78 18.00 -23.71
CA THR A 687 24.73 19.00 -23.67
C THR A 687 23.41 18.32 -23.98
N ALA A 688 22.53 18.24 -22.99
CA ALA A 688 21.12 17.94 -23.23
C ALA A 688 20.56 19.06 -24.12
N THR A 689 20.36 18.76 -25.40
CA THR A 689 19.37 19.50 -26.19
C THR A 689 18.00 18.95 -25.81
N PRO A 690 17.11 19.79 -25.26
CA PRO A 690 15.73 19.36 -25.01
C PRO A 690 15.03 19.15 -26.36
N HIS A 691 14.42 17.99 -26.52
CA HIS A 691 13.30 17.79 -27.42
C HIS A 691 12.13 17.23 -26.64
#